data_AF-A0A349JXU4-F1
#
_entry.id   AF-A0A349JXU4-F1
#
_cell.length_a   1.000
_cell.length_b   1.000
_cell.length_c   1.000
_cell.angle_alpha   90.00
_cell.angle_beta   90.00
_cell.angle_gamma   90.00
#
_symmetry.space_group_name_H-M   'P 1'
#
loop_
_entity.id
_entity.type
_entity.pdbx_description
1 polymer ?
#
loop_
_entity_poly.entity_id
_entity_poly.type
_entity_poly.pdbx_seq_one_letter_code
_entity_poly.pdbx_strand_id
1 'polypeptide(L)'
;MEIPHTVTPRKDNGLFNAKVGIWLFLASEVMLFGGLFSAYVFMRIYADYPWPERALPIVPGLINTFVLIGSSVTVVFAWASLKMRQWRRFQIFMAITIACAGIFMVLKAIEYKAKWDHQAVRVDDFTIVEGHVHYATILSNGKVEHFHTKKEAQEAGEKDAETANKVAEEKVTTAAKEKDEEFDGLGKADLWKAGKPFKANVVLFKPETIDFSLVRAHESWVNAMLEQAEKRKSRLVTARDLFIYGDIEDYSGTESEPMSSKARAEQEAQLVKKFAMADEKKDRKFGQNSLFIPAGTLLSYTLLEEARKVFVAGRAHNAATRTTILKENWKKVKEKWPGDKYWEQASEARIDAATQLDEQVDEAGNCSAGSKVVSLVSTLSFKMDPPQPLIIKRSWIKRPVKEQDGKAELRDDTSLNAGEGEDAAPGLLESPLALSVDAIDFRWVAQKAEEAGNDPMEMIEQSWIFSKANKNGSTYRKIWKVHKKRIGQLEQRLIDKYGKDEEGKPRRVATETDRYRVTWQDFVHYARAEHDALMPGDSGFDDLRPKFWNGFAGPNHKDEEIHKLHAFPELEIPHHKVSMQSMFTPKWNTYYAIYFTLTGLHGLHVVGGAIVLSYYLFFSKGLYRRNPEWLANRVEVGGLFWHFVDLVWIFLFPILYLM
;
A
#
# COMPACT_ATOMS: atom_id res chain seq x y z
N MET A 1 -30.83 46.36 -12.37
CA MET A 1 -31.34 46.03 -11.03
C MET A 1 -30.21 46.25 -10.04
N GLU A 2 -30.29 47.30 -9.21
CA GLU A 2 -29.31 47.53 -8.15
C GLU A 2 -29.68 46.67 -6.96
N ILE A 3 -28.84 45.69 -6.62
CA ILE A 3 -29.09 44.81 -5.47
C ILE A 3 -28.67 45.59 -4.22
N PRO A 4 -29.56 45.81 -3.24
CA PRO A 4 -29.24 46.54 -2.02
C PRO A 4 -27.99 45.99 -1.32
N HIS A 5 -27.17 46.88 -0.76
CA HIS A 5 -25.96 46.55 0.01
C HIS A 5 -24.81 45.85 -0.76
N THR A 6 -24.91 45.76 -2.08
CA THR A 6 -23.80 45.37 -2.98
C THR A 6 -23.12 46.56 -3.64
N VAL A 7 -23.88 47.64 -3.88
CA VAL A 7 -23.39 48.90 -4.47
C VAL A 7 -23.26 50.03 -3.46
N THR A 8 -23.97 49.96 -2.34
CA THR A 8 -23.89 50.90 -1.20
C THR A 8 -23.53 50.14 0.08
N PRO A 9 -22.77 50.72 1.00
CA PRO A 9 -22.49 50.10 2.29
C PRO A 9 -23.76 50.02 3.16
N ARG A 10 -23.85 49.03 4.05
CA ARG A 10 -24.91 48.98 5.08
C ARG A 10 -24.78 50.18 6.01
N LYS A 11 -25.91 50.76 6.40
CA LYS A 11 -25.94 51.94 7.28
C LYS A 11 -25.41 51.64 8.69
N ASP A 12 -25.62 50.42 9.17
CA ASP A 12 -25.34 50.07 10.56
C ASP A 12 -23.85 49.82 10.84
N ASN A 13 -23.12 49.26 9.87
CA ASN A 13 -21.72 48.86 10.03
C ASN A 13 -20.78 49.34 8.90
N GLY A 14 -21.28 50.05 7.89
CA GLY A 14 -20.48 50.56 6.78
C GLY A 14 -19.95 49.49 5.82
N LEU A 15 -20.35 48.22 5.96
CA LEU A 15 -19.80 47.11 5.16
C LEU A 15 -20.72 46.72 3.99
N PHE A 16 -20.10 46.23 2.91
CA PHE A 16 -20.80 45.61 1.78
C PHE A 16 -21.14 44.14 2.11
N ASN A 17 -22.25 43.62 1.57
CA ASN A 17 -22.67 42.23 1.77
C ASN A 17 -21.56 41.23 1.36
N ALA A 18 -20.84 41.52 0.27
CA ALA A 18 -19.73 40.67 -0.19
C ALA A 18 -18.57 40.62 0.82
N LYS A 19 -18.30 41.72 1.55
CA LYS A 19 -17.28 41.74 2.61
C LYS A 19 -17.71 40.89 3.80
N VAL A 20 -18.97 40.98 4.23
CA VAL A 20 -19.48 40.14 5.32
C VAL A 20 -19.47 38.67 4.90
N GLY A 21 -19.89 38.37 3.68
CA GLY A 21 -19.88 37.00 3.14
C GLY A 21 -18.48 36.39 3.09
N ILE A 22 -17.47 37.15 2.63
CA ILE A 22 -16.10 36.63 2.61
C ILE A 22 -15.55 36.44 4.03
N TRP A 23 -15.82 37.33 4.98
CA TRP A 23 -15.40 37.13 6.37
C TRP A 23 -16.00 35.86 7.00
N LEU A 24 -17.29 35.60 6.76
CA LEU A 24 -17.94 34.37 7.22
C LEU A 24 -17.33 33.12 6.56
N PHE A 25 -17.08 33.18 5.26
CA PHE A 25 -16.40 32.10 4.54
C PHE A 25 -14.99 31.85 5.10
N LEU A 26 -14.19 32.90 5.28
CA LEU A 26 -12.84 32.81 5.86
C LEU A 26 -12.86 32.23 7.27
N ALA A 27 -13.85 32.59 8.10
CA ALA A 27 -14.01 31.99 9.41
C ALA A 27 -14.26 30.47 9.33
N SER A 28 -15.07 30.01 8.38
CA SER A 28 -15.30 28.57 8.18
C SER A 28 -14.05 27.83 7.70
N GLU A 29 -13.24 28.44 6.84
CA GLU A 29 -11.96 27.88 6.39
C GLU A 29 -10.93 27.82 7.52
N VAL A 30 -10.86 28.83 8.40
CA VAL A 30 -10.03 28.80 9.61
C VAL A 30 -10.41 27.60 10.48
N MET A 31 -11.71 27.32 10.64
CA MET A 31 -12.16 26.15 11.41
C MET A 31 -11.78 24.83 10.72
N LEU A 32 -11.92 24.74 9.39
CA LEU A 32 -11.54 23.57 8.60
C LEU A 32 -10.04 23.26 8.75
N PHE A 33 -9.17 24.23 8.45
CA PHE A 33 -7.72 24.07 8.56
C PHE A 33 -7.28 23.92 10.02
N GLY A 34 -7.91 24.61 10.97
CA GLY A 34 -7.65 24.44 12.40
C GLY A 34 -7.89 23.02 12.89
N GLY A 35 -8.97 22.37 12.42
CA GLY A 35 -9.23 20.95 12.70
C GLY A 35 -8.17 20.03 12.10
N LEU A 36 -7.76 20.26 10.85
CA LEU A 36 -6.72 19.46 10.19
C LEU A 36 -5.33 19.67 10.84
N PHE A 37 -4.97 20.89 11.22
CA PHE A 37 -3.73 21.17 11.95
C PHE A 37 -3.72 20.47 13.31
N SER A 38 -4.83 20.52 14.04
CA SER A 38 -4.97 19.82 15.32
C SER A 38 -4.80 18.31 15.13
N ALA A 39 -5.43 17.74 14.10
CA ALA A 39 -5.28 16.32 13.77
C ALA A 39 -3.81 15.94 13.48
N TYR A 40 -3.08 16.78 12.73
CA TYR A 40 -1.65 16.57 12.48
C TYR A 40 -0.85 16.55 13.77
N VAL A 41 -1.03 17.55 14.63
CA VAL A 41 -0.31 17.67 15.90
C VAL A 41 -0.61 16.47 16.81
N PHE A 42 -1.87 16.05 16.92
CA PHE A 42 -2.24 14.85 17.67
C PHE A 42 -1.57 13.59 17.12
N MET A 43 -1.64 13.37 15.80
CA MET A 43 -1.01 12.19 15.20
C MET A 43 0.50 12.18 15.39
N ARG A 44 1.14 13.35 15.37
CA ARG A 44 2.57 13.49 15.62
C ARG A 44 2.94 13.16 17.07
N ILE A 45 2.19 13.69 18.05
CA ILE A 45 2.48 13.49 19.48
C ILE A 45 2.34 12.02 19.88
N TYR A 46 1.36 11.32 19.29
CA TYR A 46 1.06 9.91 19.59
C TYR A 46 1.61 8.93 18.54
N ALA A 47 2.55 9.35 17.70
CA ALA A 47 3.14 8.46 16.72
C ALA A 47 4.10 7.46 17.39
N ASP A 48 3.78 6.16 17.35
CA ASP A 48 4.65 5.07 17.80
C ASP A 48 5.87 4.81 16.88
N TYR A 49 6.00 5.59 15.81
CA TYR A 49 7.01 5.50 14.76
C TYR A 49 7.72 6.86 14.67
N PRO A 50 9.04 6.93 14.39
CA PRO A 50 9.70 8.21 14.21
C PRO A 50 8.97 9.01 13.11
N TRP A 51 8.24 10.02 13.54
CA TRP A 51 7.50 10.88 12.62
C TRP A 51 8.51 11.44 11.60
N PRO A 52 8.19 11.53 10.31
CA PRO A 52 9.18 11.92 9.31
C PRO A 52 9.74 13.33 9.54
N GLU A 53 10.79 13.47 10.34
CA GLU A 53 11.47 14.74 10.57
C GLU A 53 12.32 15.08 9.34
N ARG A 54 12.18 16.32 8.85
CA ARG A 54 12.93 16.85 7.69
C ARG A 54 12.86 15.97 6.44
N ALA A 55 11.81 15.15 6.31
CA ALA A 55 11.58 14.33 5.12
C ALA A 55 11.20 15.16 3.88
N LEU A 56 10.75 16.40 4.11
CA LEU A 56 10.45 17.37 3.07
C LEU A 56 11.60 18.37 2.89
N PRO A 57 11.94 18.74 1.65
CA PRO A 57 13.01 19.69 1.40
C PRO A 57 12.59 21.10 1.86
N ILE A 58 13.31 21.64 2.85
CA ILE A 58 12.96 22.92 3.50
C ILE A 58 13.06 24.09 2.51
N VAL A 59 14.07 24.12 1.66
CA VAL A 59 14.35 25.27 0.78
C VAL A 59 13.25 25.53 -0.26
N PRO A 60 12.77 24.52 -1.03
CA PRO A 60 11.61 24.72 -1.90
C PRO A 60 10.37 25.20 -1.15
N GLY A 61 10.13 24.67 0.05
CA GLY A 61 9.07 25.15 0.94
C GLY A 61 9.24 26.63 1.29
N LEU A 62 10.46 27.04 1.64
CA LEU A 62 10.81 28.42 1.98
C LEU A 62 10.68 29.38 0.80
N ILE A 63 11.15 28.99 -0.39
CA ILE A 63 10.99 29.77 -1.62
C ILE A 63 9.50 29.99 -1.90
N ASN A 64 8.69 28.93 -1.80
CA ASN A 64 7.24 29.03 -1.94
C ASN A 64 6.61 29.98 -0.93
N THR A 65 7.09 29.97 0.32
CA THR A 65 6.66 30.93 1.36
C THR A 65 6.94 32.37 0.95
N PHE A 66 8.14 32.68 0.46
CA PHE A 66 8.46 34.03 -0.03
C PHE A 66 7.67 34.43 -1.27
N VAL A 67 7.46 33.49 -2.20
CA VAL A 67 6.65 33.72 -3.42
C VAL A 67 5.21 34.08 -3.06
N LEU A 68 4.60 33.34 -2.12
CA LEU A 68 3.24 33.59 -1.68
C LEU A 68 3.13 34.92 -0.93
N ILE A 69 3.93 35.15 0.11
CA ILE A 69 3.92 36.41 0.88
C ILE A 69 4.16 37.62 -0.04
N GLY A 70 5.11 37.51 -0.98
CA GLY A 70 5.35 38.54 -1.98
C GLY A 70 4.15 38.78 -2.90
N SER A 71 3.42 37.73 -3.26
CA SER A 71 2.21 37.82 -4.09
C SER A 71 1.06 38.56 -3.39
N SER A 72 0.94 38.48 -2.07
CA SER A 72 -0.04 39.29 -1.32
C SER A 72 0.27 40.77 -1.38
N VAL A 73 1.55 41.14 -1.25
CA VAL A 73 1.96 42.55 -1.34
C VAL A 73 1.58 43.12 -2.71
N THR A 74 1.73 42.34 -3.79
CA THR A 74 1.32 42.79 -5.12
C THR A 74 -0.20 42.90 -5.27
N VAL A 75 -1.02 42.09 -4.58
CA VAL A 75 -2.48 42.28 -4.54
C VAL A 75 -2.85 43.61 -3.89
N VAL A 76 -2.21 43.97 -2.78
CA VAL A 76 -2.44 45.28 -2.11
C VAL A 76 -2.07 46.43 -3.05
N PHE A 77 -0.94 46.34 -3.75
CA PHE A 77 -0.55 47.35 -4.74
C PHE A 77 -1.48 47.41 -5.96
N ALA A 78 -2.05 46.28 -6.38
CA ALA A 78 -3.06 46.26 -7.43
C ALA A 78 -4.32 47.01 -7.00
N TRP A 79 -4.80 46.76 -5.77
CA TRP A 79 -5.93 47.48 -5.19
C TRP A 79 -5.64 48.99 -5.05
N ALA A 80 -4.47 49.36 -4.51
CA ALA A 80 -4.06 50.75 -4.37
C ALA A 80 -3.96 51.46 -5.73
N SER A 81 -3.46 50.76 -6.75
CA SER A 81 -3.40 51.28 -8.12
C SER A 81 -4.79 51.58 -8.69
N LEU A 82 -5.81 50.76 -8.38
CA LEU A 82 -7.18 51.03 -8.77
C LEU A 82 -7.74 52.28 -8.07
N LYS A 83 -7.44 52.47 -6.78
CA LYS A 83 -7.82 53.69 -6.03
C LYS A 83 -7.14 54.94 -6.58
N MET A 84 -5.89 54.83 -7.03
CA MET A 84 -5.16 55.90 -7.72
C MET A 84 -5.51 56.08 -9.20
N ARG A 85 -6.50 55.31 -9.73
CA ARG A 85 -6.93 55.32 -11.14
C ARG A 85 -5.81 54.97 -12.14
N GLN A 86 -4.87 54.12 -11.74
CA GLN A 86 -3.74 53.67 -12.55
C GLN A 86 -3.97 52.25 -13.08
N TRP A 87 -4.78 52.15 -14.14
CA TRP A 87 -5.16 50.87 -14.76
C TRP A 87 -3.96 49.99 -15.16
N ARG A 88 -2.93 50.58 -15.79
CA ARG A 88 -1.76 49.81 -16.25
C ARG A 88 -0.98 49.19 -15.09
N ARG A 89 -0.84 49.90 -13.97
CA ARG A 89 -0.17 49.38 -12.78
C ARG A 89 -0.98 48.26 -12.13
N PHE A 90 -2.31 48.40 -12.05
CA PHE A 90 -3.20 47.32 -11.62
C PHE A 90 -2.97 46.03 -12.43
N GLN A 91 -2.93 46.12 -13.76
CA GLN A 91 -2.72 44.96 -14.62
C GLN A 91 -1.36 44.29 -14.38
N ILE A 92 -0.29 45.08 -14.23
CA ILE A 92 1.06 44.56 -13.96
C ILE A 92 1.07 43.81 -12.62
N PHE A 93 0.58 44.42 -11.55
CA PHE A 93 0.59 43.80 -10.23
C PHE A 93 -0.28 42.54 -10.16
N MET A 94 -1.43 42.51 -10.86
CA MET A 94 -2.25 41.30 -10.96
C MET A 94 -1.59 40.20 -11.78
N ALA A 95 -0.93 40.54 -12.89
CA ALA A 95 -0.18 39.56 -13.66
C ALA A 95 0.96 38.96 -12.83
N ILE A 96 1.64 39.76 -12.00
CA ILE A 96 2.69 39.27 -11.08
C ILE A 96 2.09 38.30 -10.07
N THR A 97 0.97 38.62 -9.42
CA THR A 97 0.32 37.70 -8.46
C THR A 97 -0.04 36.36 -9.11
N ILE A 98 -0.61 36.38 -10.31
CA ILE A 98 -0.98 35.16 -11.04
C ILE A 98 0.27 34.35 -11.44
N ALA A 99 1.35 35.02 -11.84
CA ALA A 99 2.62 34.36 -12.13
C ALA A 99 3.21 33.68 -10.88
N CYS A 100 3.17 34.36 -9.72
CA CYS A 100 3.58 33.77 -8.44
C CYS A 100 2.77 32.53 -8.08
N ALA A 101 1.45 32.57 -8.31
CA ALA A 101 0.57 31.41 -8.13
C ALA A 101 0.97 30.23 -9.02
N GLY A 102 1.27 30.50 -10.29
CA GLY A 102 1.76 29.49 -11.23
C GLY A 102 3.10 28.87 -10.79
N ILE A 103 4.05 29.70 -10.36
CA ILE A 103 5.33 29.24 -9.82
C ILE A 103 5.10 28.32 -8.62
N PHE A 104 4.29 28.75 -7.65
CA PHE A 104 3.96 27.94 -6.47
C PHE A 104 3.40 26.55 -6.86
N MET A 105 2.43 26.52 -7.77
CA MET A 105 1.80 25.27 -8.21
C MET A 105 2.77 24.35 -8.96
N VAL A 106 3.66 24.91 -9.80
CA VAL A 106 4.69 24.12 -10.51
C VAL A 106 5.68 23.52 -9.51
N LEU A 107 6.18 24.31 -8.56
CA LEU A 107 7.11 23.80 -7.54
C LEU A 107 6.47 22.69 -6.70
N LYS A 108 5.19 22.84 -6.34
CA LYS A 108 4.42 21.80 -5.63
C LYS A 108 4.21 20.54 -6.46
N ALA A 109 3.89 20.68 -7.74
CA ALA A 109 3.71 19.54 -8.64
C ALA A 109 4.99 18.71 -8.80
N ILE A 110 6.15 19.39 -8.88
CA ILE A 110 7.46 18.72 -8.92
C ILE A 110 7.71 17.95 -7.61
N GLU A 111 7.46 18.57 -6.46
CA GLU A 111 7.62 17.94 -5.15
C GLU A 111 6.71 16.71 -4.99
N TYR A 112 5.43 16.82 -5.37
CA TYR A 112 4.47 15.70 -5.33
C TYR A 112 4.91 14.54 -6.21
N LYS A 113 5.33 14.84 -7.45
CA LYS A 113 5.79 13.82 -8.39
C LYS A 113 7.00 13.08 -7.86
N ALA A 114 7.96 13.79 -7.26
CA ALA A 114 9.13 13.16 -6.67
C ALA A 114 8.74 12.16 -5.58
N LYS A 115 7.74 12.45 -4.74
CA LYS A 115 7.32 11.56 -3.65
C LYS A 115 6.55 10.32 -4.12
N TRP A 116 5.85 10.36 -5.25
CA TRP A 116 4.91 9.30 -5.64
C TRP A 116 5.53 7.92 -5.90
N ASP A 117 6.80 7.90 -6.32
CA ASP A 117 7.53 6.66 -6.63
C ASP A 117 8.44 6.17 -5.49
N HIS A 118 8.54 6.92 -4.38
CA HIS A 118 9.31 6.54 -3.21
C HIS A 118 8.58 5.51 -2.35
N GLN A 119 9.37 4.58 -1.80
CA GLN A 119 8.91 3.55 -0.88
C GLN A 119 9.74 3.58 0.40
N ALA A 120 9.10 3.31 1.54
CA ALA A 120 9.76 3.04 2.80
C ALA A 120 9.47 1.61 3.27
N VAL A 121 10.51 0.93 3.71
CA VAL A 121 10.44 -0.45 4.18
C VAL A 121 11.08 -0.52 5.55
N ARG A 122 10.38 -1.15 6.48
CA ARG A 122 10.86 -1.41 7.82
C ARG A 122 11.26 -2.88 7.93
N VAL A 123 12.47 -3.09 8.39
CA VAL A 123 13.05 -4.41 8.64
C VAL A 123 12.58 -4.93 10.02
N ASP A 124 12.81 -6.21 10.31
CA ASP A 124 12.45 -6.85 11.58
C ASP A 124 13.19 -6.25 12.78
N ASP A 125 14.43 -5.82 12.57
CA ASP A 125 15.28 -5.14 13.55
C ASP A 125 14.97 -3.64 13.75
N PHE A 126 13.84 -3.16 13.24
CA PHE A 126 13.39 -1.77 13.35
C PHE A 126 14.10 -0.75 12.45
N THR A 127 15.07 -1.16 11.64
CA THR A 127 15.69 -0.29 10.63
C THR A 127 14.70 0.11 9.55
N ILE A 128 14.71 1.38 9.16
CA ILE A 128 13.89 1.90 8.06
C ILE A 128 14.79 2.21 6.87
N VAL A 129 14.41 1.68 5.72
CA VAL A 129 15.08 1.94 4.44
C VAL A 129 14.10 2.62 3.50
N GLU A 130 14.47 3.80 3.01
CA GLU A 130 13.73 4.55 2.01
C GLU A 130 14.43 4.44 0.65
N GLY A 131 13.67 4.35 -0.43
CA GLY A 131 14.25 4.19 -1.76
C GLY A 131 13.25 4.05 -2.90
N HIS A 132 13.79 3.87 -4.09
CA HIS A 132 13.05 3.55 -5.30
C HIS A 132 13.08 2.04 -5.55
N VAL A 133 11.90 1.46 -5.80
CA VAL A 133 11.77 0.04 -6.09
C VAL A 133 12.26 -0.26 -7.49
N HIS A 134 13.11 -1.27 -7.62
CA HIS A 134 13.54 -1.78 -8.91
C HIS A 134 12.38 -2.44 -9.67
N TYR A 135 12.61 -2.75 -10.94
CA TYR A 135 11.73 -3.58 -11.73
C TYR A 135 12.26 -5.00 -11.76
N ALA A 136 11.36 -5.95 -11.95
CA ALA A 136 11.72 -7.35 -12.14
C ALA A 136 10.91 -7.94 -13.29
N THR A 137 11.51 -8.92 -13.94
CA THR A 137 10.83 -9.79 -14.90
C THR A 137 11.07 -11.25 -14.55
N ILE A 138 10.13 -12.11 -14.91
CA ILE A 138 10.29 -13.56 -14.78
C ILE A 138 10.68 -14.09 -16.15
N LEU A 139 11.85 -14.71 -16.21
CA LEU A 139 12.37 -15.34 -17.41
C LEU A 139 11.66 -16.68 -17.67
N SER A 140 11.79 -17.18 -18.90
CA SER A 140 11.27 -18.47 -19.36
C SER A 140 11.76 -19.66 -18.53
N ASN A 141 12.96 -19.56 -17.94
CA ASN A 141 13.52 -20.55 -17.02
C ASN A 141 12.94 -20.47 -15.58
N GLY A 142 12.01 -19.54 -15.32
CA GLY A 142 11.39 -19.34 -14.01
C GLY A 142 12.19 -18.48 -13.02
N LYS A 143 13.40 -18.02 -13.38
CA LYS A 143 14.19 -17.11 -12.55
C LYS A 143 13.68 -15.68 -12.64
N VAL A 144 13.91 -14.93 -11.56
CA VAL A 144 13.61 -13.52 -11.46
C VAL A 144 14.90 -12.74 -11.66
N GLU A 145 14.86 -11.77 -12.56
CA GLU A 145 15.95 -10.80 -12.71
C GLU A 145 15.46 -9.40 -12.37
N HIS A 146 16.32 -8.64 -11.68
CA HIS A 146 16.06 -7.28 -11.23
C HIS A 146 16.77 -6.26 -12.12
N PHE A 147 16.10 -5.15 -12.38
CA PHE A 147 16.57 -4.07 -13.25
C PHE A 147 16.20 -2.71 -12.67
N HIS A 148 17.03 -1.70 -12.92
CA HIS A 148 16.76 -0.35 -12.44
C HIS A 148 15.52 0.27 -13.08
N THR A 149 15.30 0.01 -14.38
CA THR A 149 14.20 0.60 -15.12
C THR A 149 13.22 -0.43 -15.65
N LYS A 150 11.96 -0.01 -15.80
CA LYS A 150 10.92 -0.81 -16.44
C LYS A 150 11.29 -1.20 -17.87
N LYS A 151 12.00 -0.32 -18.58
CA LYS A 151 12.40 -0.52 -19.98
C LYS A 151 13.41 -1.66 -20.09
N GLU A 152 14.46 -1.65 -19.25
CA GLU A 152 15.46 -2.72 -19.21
C GLU A 152 14.82 -4.08 -18.86
N ALA A 153 13.93 -4.11 -17.87
CA ALA A 153 13.21 -5.34 -17.50
C ALA A 153 12.32 -5.86 -18.66
N GLN A 154 11.71 -4.95 -19.42
CA GLN A 154 10.91 -5.32 -20.59
C GLN A 154 11.80 -5.89 -21.71
N GLU A 155 12.88 -5.20 -22.06
CA GLU A 155 13.82 -5.63 -23.10
C GLU A 155 14.47 -6.98 -22.75
N ALA A 156 14.83 -7.20 -21.49
CA ALA A 156 15.37 -8.47 -21.02
C ALA A 156 14.34 -9.61 -21.17
N GLY A 157 13.09 -9.37 -20.77
CA GLY A 157 12.02 -10.36 -20.91
C GLY A 157 11.68 -10.67 -22.38
N GLU A 158 11.72 -9.67 -23.26
CA GLU A 158 11.51 -9.85 -24.70
C GLU A 158 12.64 -10.67 -25.34
N LYS A 159 13.90 -10.37 -25.01
CA LYS A 159 15.08 -11.13 -25.48
C LYS A 159 15.07 -12.58 -25.02
N ASP A 160 14.70 -12.82 -23.76
CA ASP A 160 14.61 -14.17 -23.21
C ASP A 160 13.48 -14.98 -23.88
N ALA A 161 12.31 -14.38 -24.09
CA ALA A 161 11.21 -15.03 -24.81
C ALA A 161 11.58 -15.39 -26.26
N GLU A 162 12.25 -14.47 -26.97
CA GLU A 162 12.73 -14.72 -28.33
C GLU A 162 13.73 -15.89 -28.37
N THR A 163 14.66 -15.94 -27.41
CA THR A 163 15.65 -17.00 -27.29
C THR A 163 15.00 -18.34 -26.96
N ALA A 164 14.06 -18.36 -26.02
CA ALA A 164 13.32 -19.56 -25.64
C ALA A 164 12.46 -20.12 -26.78
N ASN A 165 11.83 -19.26 -27.58
CA ASN A 165 11.06 -19.67 -28.75
C ASN A 165 11.96 -20.33 -29.81
N LYS A 166 13.14 -19.75 -30.11
CA LYS A 166 14.11 -20.35 -31.05
C LYS A 166 14.56 -21.74 -30.61
N VAL A 167 14.90 -21.90 -29.33
CA VAL A 167 15.32 -23.20 -28.77
C VAL A 167 14.18 -24.23 -28.81
N ALA A 168 12.95 -23.79 -28.53
CA ALA A 168 11.79 -24.68 -28.58
C ALA A 168 11.47 -25.13 -30.01
N GLU A 169 11.55 -24.23 -31.00
CA GLU A 169 11.39 -24.56 -32.43
C GLU A 169 12.46 -25.56 -32.90
N GLU A 170 13.72 -25.40 -32.48
CA GLU A 170 14.81 -26.32 -32.82
C GLU A 170 14.59 -27.72 -32.22
N LYS A 171 14.08 -27.80 -30.98
CA LYS A 171 13.73 -29.08 -30.35
C LYS A 171 12.56 -29.78 -31.05
N VAL A 172 11.53 -29.03 -31.43
CA VAL A 172 10.37 -29.55 -32.16
C VAL A 172 10.80 -30.08 -33.54
N THR A 173 11.62 -29.32 -34.26
CA THR A 173 12.13 -29.75 -35.58
C THR A 173 13.07 -30.95 -35.51
N THR A 174 13.84 -31.11 -34.42
CA THR A 174 14.68 -32.29 -34.19
C THR A 174 13.83 -33.52 -33.83
N ALA A 175 12.85 -33.36 -32.94
CA ALA A 175 11.95 -34.45 -32.54
C ALA A 175 11.07 -34.96 -33.70
N ALA A 176 10.63 -34.06 -34.59
CA ALA A 176 9.90 -34.40 -35.81
C ALA A 176 10.76 -35.10 -36.88
N LYS A 177 12.10 -35.03 -36.79
CA LYS A 177 13.00 -35.81 -37.65
C LYS A 177 13.28 -37.21 -37.13
N GLU A 178 13.12 -37.44 -35.82
CA GLU A 178 13.37 -38.74 -35.18
C GLU A 178 12.14 -39.65 -35.13
N LYS A 179 10.94 -39.07 -35.25
CA LYS A 179 9.68 -39.80 -35.38
C LYS A 179 9.01 -39.34 -36.68
N ASP A 180 8.84 -40.25 -37.64
CA ASP A 180 8.07 -40.04 -38.89
C ASP A 180 6.57 -39.81 -38.61
N GLU A 181 6.25 -38.82 -37.77
CA GLU A 181 4.89 -38.40 -37.46
C GLU A 181 4.71 -36.96 -37.93
N GLU A 182 3.76 -36.78 -38.85
CA GLU A 182 3.28 -35.49 -39.32
C GLU A 182 2.56 -34.80 -38.16
N PHE A 183 3.29 -33.92 -37.44
CA PHE A 183 2.76 -33.22 -36.27
C PHE A 183 1.84 -32.08 -36.73
N ASP A 184 0.53 -32.33 -36.66
CA ASP A 184 -0.51 -31.38 -37.00
C ASP A 184 -0.63 -30.26 -35.93
N GLY A 185 -0.66 -29.01 -36.40
CA GLY A 185 -1.52 -27.99 -35.80
C GLY A 185 -1.08 -27.18 -34.56
N LEU A 186 0.14 -27.27 -34.03
CA LEU A 186 0.61 -26.26 -33.06
C LEU A 186 1.11 -25.03 -33.81
N GLY A 187 0.19 -24.09 -34.07
CA GLY A 187 0.42 -22.86 -34.82
C GLY A 187 1.66 -22.11 -34.37
N LYS A 188 2.31 -21.47 -35.35
CA LYS A 188 3.50 -20.58 -35.29
C LYS A 188 3.37 -19.35 -34.36
N ALA A 189 2.51 -19.41 -33.35
CA ALA A 189 2.31 -18.35 -32.37
C ALA A 189 3.29 -18.56 -31.20
N ASP A 190 4.06 -17.53 -30.87
CA ASP A 190 5.03 -17.48 -29.77
C ASP A 190 4.73 -18.46 -28.63
N LEU A 191 5.54 -19.52 -28.54
CA LEU A 191 5.40 -20.56 -27.51
C LEU A 191 5.49 -19.93 -26.12
N TRP A 192 6.40 -18.97 -25.97
CA TRP A 192 6.60 -18.11 -24.81
C TRP A 192 6.32 -16.64 -25.16
N LYS A 193 5.55 -15.96 -24.32
CA LYS A 193 5.37 -14.50 -24.38
C LYS A 193 6.13 -13.86 -23.23
N ALA A 194 6.83 -12.76 -23.51
CA ALA A 194 7.47 -11.98 -22.47
C ALA A 194 6.44 -11.51 -21.43
N GLY A 195 6.70 -11.80 -20.15
CA GLY A 195 5.89 -11.29 -19.06
C GLY A 195 5.96 -9.76 -18.99
N LYS A 196 4.86 -9.10 -18.60
CA LYS A 196 4.93 -7.67 -18.30
C LYS A 196 5.85 -7.46 -17.08
N PRO A 197 6.83 -6.54 -17.14
CA PRO A 197 7.68 -6.26 -15.99
C PRO A 197 6.84 -5.70 -14.84
N PHE A 198 7.22 -6.07 -13.62
CA PHE A 198 6.55 -5.68 -12.40
C PHE A 198 7.53 -4.99 -11.45
N LYS A 199 7.02 -4.24 -10.45
CA LYS A 199 7.89 -3.67 -9.41
C LYS A 199 8.40 -4.80 -8.52
N ALA A 200 9.68 -4.79 -8.18
CA ALA A 200 10.37 -5.81 -7.38
C ALA A 200 9.98 -5.76 -5.89
N ASN A 201 8.70 -5.53 -5.58
CA ASN A 201 8.13 -5.47 -4.23
C ASN A 201 6.93 -6.42 -4.08
N VAL A 202 6.97 -7.50 -4.84
CA VAL A 202 5.93 -8.53 -4.92
C VAL A 202 6.50 -9.85 -4.44
N VAL A 203 5.68 -10.61 -3.75
CA VAL A 203 6.00 -11.96 -3.32
C VAL A 203 5.69 -12.91 -4.45
N LEU A 204 6.67 -13.73 -4.84
CA LEU A 204 6.43 -14.82 -5.78
C LEU A 204 6.16 -16.09 -5.01
N PHE A 205 5.00 -16.67 -5.29
CA PHE A 205 4.59 -17.91 -4.65
C PHE A 205 4.16 -18.90 -5.73
N LYS A 206 4.70 -20.11 -5.72
CA LYS A 206 4.29 -21.22 -6.56
C LYS A 206 3.41 -22.17 -5.72
N PRO A 207 2.08 -21.98 -5.70
CA PRO A 207 1.21 -22.85 -4.94
C PRO A 207 1.05 -24.20 -5.65
N GLU A 208 0.94 -25.27 -4.86
CA GLU A 208 0.35 -26.51 -5.34
C GLU A 208 -1.18 -26.43 -5.30
N THR A 209 -1.71 -25.85 -4.21
CA THR A 209 -3.13 -25.63 -4.00
C THR A 209 -3.43 -24.20 -3.59
N ILE A 210 -4.60 -23.72 -4.00
CA ILE A 210 -5.16 -22.42 -3.66
C ILE A 210 -6.54 -22.67 -3.06
N ASP A 211 -6.70 -22.39 -1.78
CA ASP A 211 -7.97 -22.56 -1.08
C ASP A 211 -8.67 -21.21 -0.95
N PHE A 212 -9.79 -21.05 -1.65
CA PHE A 212 -10.63 -19.85 -1.55
C PHE A 212 -11.63 -19.97 -0.41
N SER A 213 -11.71 -18.95 0.45
CA SER A 213 -12.69 -18.88 1.54
C SER A 213 -14.09 -18.61 1.02
N LEU A 214 -15.06 -19.51 1.26
CA LEU A 214 -16.46 -19.27 0.89
C LEU A 214 -17.10 -18.13 1.71
N VAL A 215 -16.51 -17.75 2.85
CA VAL A 215 -17.05 -16.68 3.70
C VAL A 215 -16.64 -15.31 3.18
N ARG A 216 -15.39 -15.17 2.73
CA ARG A 216 -14.74 -13.87 2.52
C ARG A 216 -14.14 -13.66 1.13
N ALA A 217 -14.13 -14.67 0.24
CA ALA A 217 -13.55 -14.55 -1.10
C ALA A 217 -14.02 -13.29 -1.83
N HIS A 218 -13.06 -12.51 -2.33
CA HIS A 218 -13.31 -11.24 -2.97
C HIS A 218 -13.11 -11.32 -4.49
N GLU A 219 -14.10 -10.86 -5.27
CA GLU A 219 -14.11 -10.95 -6.74
C GLU A 219 -12.82 -10.42 -7.38
N SER A 220 -12.35 -9.25 -6.95
CA SER A 220 -11.15 -8.62 -7.52
C SER A 220 -9.89 -9.48 -7.40
N TRP A 221 -9.79 -10.36 -6.40
CA TRP A 221 -8.60 -11.21 -6.23
C TRP A 221 -8.71 -12.47 -7.06
N VAL A 222 -9.90 -13.07 -7.11
CA VAL A 222 -10.22 -14.18 -8.01
C VAL A 222 -9.92 -13.79 -9.45
N ASN A 223 -10.43 -12.63 -9.90
CA ASN A 223 -10.18 -12.12 -11.25
C ASN A 223 -8.69 -11.86 -11.51
N ALA A 224 -7.96 -11.35 -10.51
CA ALA A 224 -6.53 -11.11 -10.66
C ALA A 224 -5.70 -12.41 -10.73
N MET A 225 -6.12 -13.48 -10.05
CA MET A 225 -5.49 -14.80 -10.19
C MET A 225 -5.80 -15.44 -11.55
N LEU A 226 -7.06 -15.33 -12.00
CA LEU A 226 -7.48 -15.80 -13.33
C LEU A 226 -6.71 -15.09 -14.45
N GLU A 227 -6.57 -13.76 -14.37
CA GLU A 227 -5.79 -12.98 -15.33
C GLU A 227 -4.30 -13.40 -15.36
N GLN A 228 -3.72 -13.74 -14.21
CA GLN A 228 -2.35 -14.24 -14.13
C GLN A 228 -2.20 -15.63 -14.73
N ALA A 229 -3.16 -16.54 -14.45
CA ALA A 229 -3.19 -17.88 -15.02
C ALA A 229 -3.30 -17.81 -16.56
N GLU A 230 -4.25 -17.03 -17.08
CA GLU A 230 -4.47 -16.86 -18.52
C GLU A 230 -3.22 -16.32 -19.24
N LYS A 231 -2.60 -15.26 -18.70
CA LYS A 231 -1.36 -14.70 -19.26
C LYS A 231 -0.20 -15.69 -19.32
N ARG A 232 -0.19 -16.67 -18.42
CA ARG A 232 0.84 -17.72 -18.33
C ARG A 232 0.38 -19.04 -18.97
N LYS A 233 -0.68 -19.02 -19.79
CA LYS A 233 -1.26 -20.20 -20.46
C LYS A 233 -1.60 -21.34 -19.46
N SER A 234 -2.05 -20.98 -18.26
CA SER A 234 -2.46 -21.90 -17.20
C SER A 234 -3.92 -21.68 -16.80
N ARG A 235 -4.53 -22.67 -16.14
CA ARG A 235 -5.92 -22.64 -15.68
C ARG A 235 -6.00 -23.09 -14.23
N LEU A 236 -6.94 -22.52 -13.49
CA LEU A 236 -7.25 -22.95 -12.12
C LEU A 236 -8.40 -23.95 -12.16
N VAL A 237 -8.14 -25.17 -11.71
CA VAL A 237 -9.08 -26.29 -11.76
C VAL A 237 -9.20 -26.98 -10.41
N THR A 238 -10.36 -27.54 -10.11
CA THR A 238 -10.55 -28.37 -8.90
C THR A 238 -9.72 -29.66 -9.00
N ALA A 239 -9.01 -30.01 -7.91
CA ALA A 239 -8.15 -31.20 -7.87
C ALA A 239 -8.91 -32.50 -7.63
N ARG A 240 -10.04 -32.42 -6.93
CA ARG A 240 -10.91 -33.55 -6.55
C ARG A 240 -12.38 -33.17 -6.70
N ASP A 241 -13.23 -34.19 -6.68
CA ASP A 241 -14.68 -34.02 -6.58
C ASP A 241 -15.03 -33.41 -5.23
N LEU A 242 -15.88 -32.38 -5.23
CA LEU A 242 -16.26 -31.62 -4.04
C LEU A 242 -17.78 -31.56 -3.92
N PHE A 243 -18.26 -31.89 -2.73
CA PHE A 243 -19.67 -31.77 -2.37
C PHE A 243 -19.86 -30.73 -1.29
N ILE A 244 -20.78 -29.78 -1.51
CA ILE A 244 -21.16 -28.76 -0.55
C ILE A 244 -22.65 -28.90 -0.30
N TYR A 245 -23.01 -28.94 0.97
CA TYR A 245 -24.36 -29.24 1.40
C TYR A 245 -24.92 -28.07 2.19
N GLY A 246 -26.17 -27.73 1.90
CA GLY A 246 -26.94 -26.73 2.64
C GLY A 246 -27.90 -27.43 3.58
N ASP A 247 -29.08 -27.80 3.06
CA ASP A 247 -30.08 -28.56 3.78
C ASP A 247 -29.92 -30.07 3.54
N ILE A 248 -30.15 -30.89 4.57
CA ILE A 248 -30.10 -32.35 4.43
C ILE A 248 -31.35 -32.89 3.70
N GLU A 249 -32.47 -32.17 3.78
CA GLU A 249 -33.72 -32.52 3.09
C GLU A 249 -33.62 -32.37 1.56
N ASP A 250 -32.64 -31.60 1.06
CA ASP A 250 -32.38 -31.41 -0.37
C ASP A 250 -31.81 -32.68 -1.06
N TYR A 251 -31.31 -33.66 -0.30
CA TYR A 251 -30.81 -34.94 -0.81
C TYR A 251 -31.88 -36.06 -0.80
N SER A 252 -32.97 -35.86 -0.06
CA SER A 252 -34.15 -36.73 -0.07
C SER A 252 -35.15 -36.21 -1.08
N GLY A 253 -35.29 -36.91 -2.21
CA GLY A 253 -36.51 -36.76 -2.99
C GLY A 253 -37.70 -37.07 -2.08
N THR A 254 -38.53 -36.05 -1.81
CA THR A 254 -39.83 -36.10 -1.11
C THR A 254 -39.83 -36.51 0.37
N GLU A 255 -40.12 -35.53 1.24
CA GLU A 255 -40.84 -35.57 2.54
C GLU A 255 -40.61 -36.72 3.55
N SER A 256 -39.58 -37.54 3.41
CA SER A 256 -39.33 -38.67 4.31
C SER A 256 -37.93 -38.64 4.92
N GLU A 257 -37.84 -39.24 6.10
CA GLU A 257 -36.86 -39.06 7.17
C GLU A 257 -35.36 -38.98 6.74
N PRO A 258 -34.54 -38.22 7.49
CA PRO A 258 -33.13 -38.00 7.15
C PRO A 258 -32.31 -39.29 7.13
N MET A 259 -31.51 -39.48 6.07
CA MET A 259 -30.63 -40.64 5.89
C MET A 259 -29.38 -40.60 6.80
N SER A 260 -28.84 -41.77 7.11
CA SER A 260 -27.55 -41.91 7.80
C SER A 260 -26.38 -41.44 6.92
N SER A 261 -25.28 -40.99 7.54
CA SER A 261 -24.02 -40.65 6.87
C SER A 261 -23.45 -41.80 6.03
N LYS A 262 -23.68 -43.06 6.44
CA LYS A 262 -23.29 -44.24 5.64
C LYS A 262 -24.15 -44.37 4.37
N ALA A 263 -25.47 -44.24 4.48
CA ALA A 263 -26.37 -44.27 3.32
C ALA A 263 -26.10 -43.10 2.38
N ARG A 264 -25.77 -41.94 2.94
CA ARG A 264 -25.31 -40.75 2.20
C ARG A 264 -24.02 -41.01 1.43
N ALA A 265 -22.99 -41.59 2.06
CA ALA A 265 -21.73 -41.91 1.38
C ALA A 265 -21.91 -42.95 0.25
N GLU A 266 -22.81 -43.92 0.43
CA GLU A 266 -23.16 -44.89 -0.61
C GLU A 266 -23.89 -44.23 -1.79
N GLN A 267 -24.83 -43.32 -1.52
CA GLN A 267 -25.51 -42.54 -2.56
C GLN A 267 -24.56 -41.60 -3.29
N GLU A 268 -23.66 -40.92 -2.57
CA GLU A 268 -22.57 -40.12 -3.15
C GLU A 268 -21.72 -40.98 -4.09
N ALA A 269 -21.30 -42.17 -3.66
CA ALA A 269 -20.50 -43.08 -4.48
C ALA A 269 -21.24 -43.57 -5.75
N GLN A 270 -22.56 -43.80 -5.67
CA GLN A 270 -23.38 -44.17 -6.83
C GLN A 270 -23.52 -43.00 -7.81
N LEU A 271 -23.72 -41.78 -7.29
CA LEU A 271 -23.82 -40.56 -8.09
C LEU A 271 -22.50 -40.26 -8.81
N VAL A 272 -21.35 -40.33 -8.12
CA VAL A 272 -20.02 -40.18 -8.74
C VAL A 272 -19.84 -41.17 -9.89
N LYS A 273 -20.20 -42.45 -9.71
CA LYS A 273 -20.14 -43.47 -10.77
C LYS A 273 -21.06 -43.15 -11.96
N LYS A 274 -22.28 -42.65 -11.69
CA LYS A 274 -23.23 -42.23 -12.73
C LYS A 274 -22.70 -41.02 -13.52
N PHE A 275 -21.99 -40.11 -12.87
CA PHE A 275 -21.53 -38.86 -13.47
C PHE A 275 -20.15 -38.92 -14.10
N ALA A 276 -19.32 -39.92 -13.76
CA ALA A 276 -18.06 -40.19 -14.44
C ALA A 276 -18.22 -40.48 -15.95
N MET A 277 -19.43 -40.89 -16.37
CA MET A 277 -19.79 -41.23 -17.75
C MET A 277 -20.49 -40.10 -18.53
N ALA A 278 -20.72 -38.93 -17.93
CA ALA A 278 -21.47 -37.84 -18.56
C ALA A 278 -20.52 -36.74 -19.07
N ASP A 279 -20.63 -36.37 -20.35
CA ASP A 279 -19.78 -35.37 -21.03
C ASP A 279 -19.89 -33.93 -20.48
N GLU A 280 -20.78 -33.67 -19.51
CA GLU A 280 -21.08 -32.33 -18.99
C GLU A 280 -20.56 -32.12 -17.56
N LYS A 281 -19.28 -31.77 -17.41
CA LYS A 281 -18.63 -31.48 -16.11
C LYS A 281 -18.88 -30.04 -15.63
N LYS A 282 -20.12 -29.65 -15.25
CA LYS A 282 -20.37 -28.35 -14.58
C LYS A 282 -21.46 -28.39 -13.51
N ASP A 283 -21.13 -27.85 -12.34
CA ASP A 283 -21.97 -27.24 -11.29
C ASP A 283 -23.39 -27.81 -11.13
N ARG A 284 -23.48 -29.10 -10.77
CA ARG A 284 -24.77 -29.80 -10.67
C ARG A 284 -25.38 -29.57 -9.29
N LYS A 285 -26.67 -29.21 -9.26
CA LYS A 285 -27.43 -29.02 -8.02
C LYS A 285 -28.17 -30.29 -7.62
N PHE A 286 -28.13 -30.61 -6.33
CA PHE A 286 -28.86 -31.72 -5.72
C PHE A 286 -29.86 -31.12 -4.71
N GLY A 287 -31.00 -30.62 -5.22
CA GLY A 287 -31.94 -29.81 -4.44
C GLY A 287 -31.69 -28.30 -4.56
N GLN A 288 -32.38 -27.50 -3.74
CA GLN A 288 -32.28 -26.03 -3.82
C GLN A 288 -30.96 -25.49 -3.25
N ASN A 289 -30.44 -26.14 -2.20
CA ASN A 289 -29.24 -25.70 -1.49
C ASN A 289 -28.16 -26.80 -1.38
N SER A 290 -27.94 -27.64 -2.40
CA SER A 290 -26.71 -28.46 -2.47
C SER A 290 -26.01 -28.32 -3.82
N LEU A 291 -24.68 -28.37 -3.81
CA LEU A 291 -23.83 -28.15 -4.98
C LEU A 291 -22.73 -29.21 -5.08
N PHE A 292 -22.60 -29.81 -6.26
CA PHE A 292 -21.50 -30.69 -6.62
C PHE A 292 -20.60 -30.03 -7.65
N ILE A 293 -19.31 -30.07 -7.38
CA ILE A 293 -18.27 -29.53 -8.24
C ILE A 293 -17.34 -30.68 -8.62
N PRO A 294 -17.39 -31.17 -9.88
CA PRO A 294 -16.52 -32.25 -10.31
C PRO A 294 -15.06 -31.80 -10.40
N ALA A 295 -14.13 -32.75 -10.31
CA ALA A 295 -12.71 -32.53 -10.55
C ALA A 295 -12.48 -32.00 -11.98
N GLY A 296 -11.60 -31.01 -12.12
CA GLY A 296 -11.32 -30.34 -13.39
C GLY A 296 -12.22 -29.15 -13.72
N THR A 297 -13.18 -28.79 -12.85
CA THR A 297 -14.03 -27.60 -13.03
C THR A 297 -13.18 -26.33 -12.95
N LEU A 298 -13.37 -25.41 -13.90
CA LEU A 298 -12.66 -24.14 -13.94
C LEU A 298 -13.12 -23.20 -12.81
N LEU A 299 -12.17 -22.54 -12.17
CA LEU A 299 -12.45 -21.47 -11.22
C LEU A 299 -13.22 -20.32 -11.92
N SER A 300 -14.32 -19.91 -11.32
CA SER A 300 -15.02 -18.66 -11.64
C SER A 300 -15.54 -18.03 -10.36
N TYR A 301 -15.69 -16.70 -10.35
CA TYR A 301 -16.27 -16.03 -9.18
C TYR A 301 -17.74 -16.43 -8.98
N THR A 302 -18.48 -16.67 -10.06
CA THR A 302 -19.86 -17.16 -10.02
C THR A 302 -19.96 -18.51 -9.32
N LEU A 303 -19.04 -19.44 -9.59
CA LEU A 303 -18.97 -20.73 -8.89
C LEU A 303 -18.75 -20.55 -7.39
N LEU A 304 -17.82 -19.67 -6.99
CA LEU A 304 -17.58 -19.36 -5.58
C LEU A 304 -18.80 -18.72 -4.91
N GLU A 305 -19.54 -17.87 -5.62
CA GLU A 305 -20.76 -17.25 -5.10
C GLU A 305 -21.88 -18.28 -4.90
N GLU A 306 -22.07 -19.21 -5.84
CA GLU A 306 -23.03 -20.31 -5.70
C GLU A 306 -22.67 -21.23 -4.54
N ALA A 307 -21.41 -21.63 -4.45
CA ALA A 307 -20.88 -22.41 -3.33
C ALA A 307 -21.08 -21.70 -1.98
N ARG A 308 -20.86 -20.37 -1.94
CA ARG A 308 -21.11 -19.56 -0.75
C ARG A 308 -22.58 -19.56 -0.34
N LYS A 309 -23.52 -19.45 -1.29
CA LYS A 309 -24.97 -19.47 -0.99
C LYS A 309 -25.35 -20.77 -0.28
N VAL A 310 -24.89 -21.91 -0.82
CA VAL A 310 -25.08 -23.23 -0.22
C VAL A 310 -24.45 -23.33 1.16
N PHE A 311 -23.20 -22.89 1.31
CA PHE A 311 -22.50 -22.89 2.59
C PHE A 311 -23.23 -22.06 3.66
N VAL A 312 -23.73 -20.87 3.31
CA VAL A 312 -24.49 -20.01 4.22
C VAL A 312 -25.82 -20.65 4.61
N ALA A 313 -26.52 -21.27 3.66
CA ALA A 313 -27.76 -22.01 3.93
C ALA A 313 -27.52 -23.16 4.92
N GLY A 314 -26.48 -23.97 4.70
CA GLY A 314 -26.16 -25.07 5.62
C GLY A 314 -25.68 -24.60 7.00
N ARG A 315 -25.02 -23.44 7.06
CA ARG A 315 -24.70 -22.80 8.34
C ARG A 315 -25.95 -22.35 9.10
N ALA A 316 -26.94 -21.81 8.39
CA ALA A 316 -28.21 -21.40 8.97
C ALA A 316 -29.00 -22.62 9.49
N HIS A 317 -29.05 -23.70 8.70
CA HIS A 317 -29.60 -24.99 9.09
C HIS A 317 -28.95 -25.52 10.37
N ASN A 318 -27.62 -25.64 10.38
CA ASN A 318 -26.88 -26.11 11.55
C ASN A 318 -27.10 -25.23 12.79
N ALA A 319 -27.24 -23.91 12.63
CA ALA A 319 -27.55 -23.01 13.74
C ALA A 319 -28.97 -23.22 14.30
N ALA A 320 -29.97 -23.41 13.43
CA ALA A 320 -31.34 -23.71 13.82
C ALA A 320 -31.43 -25.06 14.55
N THR A 321 -30.83 -26.10 13.97
CA THR A 321 -30.77 -27.46 14.54
C THR A 321 -30.11 -27.46 15.91
N ARG A 322 -28.94 -26.81 16.05
CA ARG A 322 -28.27 -26.66 17.36
C ARG A 322 -29.13 -25.92 18.38
N THR A 323 -29.87 -24.90 17.97
CA THR A 323 -30.78 -24.16 18.85
C THR A 323 -31.92 -25.05 19.36
N THR A 324 -32.47 -25.90 18.49
CA THR A 324 -33.51 -26.87 18.86
C THR A 324 -32.97 -27.91 19.84
N ILE A 325 -31.81 -28.49 19.56
CA ILE A 325 -31.13 -29.46 20.45
C ILE A 325 -30.86 -28.82 21.82
N LEU A 326 -30.31 -27.60 21.85
CA LEU A 326 -30.09 -26.88 23.11
C LEU A 326 -31.38 -26.68 23.90
N LYS A 327 -32.48 -26.28 23.23
CA LYS A 327 -33.78 -26.12 23.89
C LYS A 327 -34.26 -27.43 24.51
N GLU A 328 -34.10 -28.56 23.83
CA GLU A 328 -34.45 -29.89 24.34
C GLU A 328 -33.58 -30.31 25.51
N ASN A 329 -32.26 -30.13 25.41
CA ASN A 329 -31.34 -30.41 26.52
C ASN A 329 -31.69 -29.56 27.74
N TRP A 330 -31.98 -28.27 27.56
CA TRP A 330 -32.43 -27.39 28.64
C TRP A 330 -33.78 -27.81 29.26
N LYS A 331 -34.70 -28.42 28.50
CA LYS A 331 -35.92 -29.00 29.08
C LYS A 331 -35.58 -30.16 30.01
N LYS A 332 -34.73 -31.09 29.57
CA LYS A 332 -34.27 -32.24 30.37
C LYS A 332 -33.53 -31.79 31.64
N VAL A 333 -32.66 -30.79 31.54
CA VAL A 333 -31.95 -30.24 32.70
C VAL A 333 -32.91 -29.60 33.70
N LYS A 334 -33.91 -28.83 33.24
CA LYS A 334 -34.92 -28.22 34.10
C LYS A 334 -35.83 -29.24 34.78
N GLU A 335 -36.17 -30.33 34.11
CA GLU A 335 -36.92 -31.44 34.71
C GLU A 335 -36.11 -32.15 35.81
N LYS A 336 -34.80 -32.32 35.58
CA LYS A 336 -33.89 -32.96 36.55
C LYS A 336 -33.60 -32.06 37.76
N TRP A 337 -33.59 -30.74 37.58
CA TRP A 337 -33.24 -29.74 38.60
C TRP A 337 -34.20 -28.54 38.62
N PRO A 338 -35.45 -28.69 39.11
CA PRO A 338 -36.51 -27.70 38.97
C PRO A 338 -36.36 -26.42 39.81
N GLY A 339 -35.36 -26.33 40.70
CA GLY A 339 -35.14 -25.19 41.61
C GLY A 339 -33.77 -24.52 41.51
N ASP A 340 -32.85 -25.06 40.71
CA ASP A 340 -31.47 -24.59 40.63
C ASP A 340 -31.35 -23.38 39.69
N LYS A 341 -30.34 -22.52 39.92
CA LYS A 341 -30.10 -21.37 39.05
C LYS A 341 -29.53 -21.84 37.72
N TYR A 342 -30.00 -21.25 36.62
CA TYR A 342 -29.67 -21.70 35.27
C TYR A 342 -28.16 -21.81 34.99
N TRP A 343 -27.31 -20.95 35.56
CA TRP A 343 -25.87 -20.99 35.31
C TRP A 343 -25.13 -22.12 36.05
N GLU A 344 -25.72 -22.71 37.09
CA GLU A 344 -25.09 -23.78 37.88
C GLU A 344 -25.12 -25.12 37.14
N GLN A 345 -26.11 -25.33 36.27
CA GLN A 345 -26.30 -26.57 35.49
C GLN A 345 -26.05 -26.37 33.99
N ALA A 346 -25.46 -25.24 33.58
CA ALA A 346 -25.22 -24.92 32.17
C ALA A 346 -24.26 -25.90 31.47
N SER A 347 -23.37 -26.57 32.23
CA SER A 347 -22.50 -27.63 31.71
C SER A 347 -23.26 -28.88 31.27
N GLU A 348 -24.39 -29.19 31.93
CA GLU A 348 -25.24 -30.36 31.64
C GLU A 348 -26.12 -30.14 30.40
N ALA A 349 -26.41 -28.89 30.06
CA ALA A 349 -27.18 -28.51 28.88
C ALA A 349 -26.33 -28.32 27.61
N ARG A 350 -25.03 -28.61 27.67
CA ARG A 350 -24.09 -28.40 26.55
C ARG A 350 -24.46 -29.26 25.34
N ILE A 351 -24.14 -28.73 24.16
CA ILE A 351 -23.96 -29.55 22.96
C ILE A 351 -22.53 -30.09 23.03
N ASP A 352 -22.36 -31.40 23.25
CA ASP A 352 -21.06 -32.03 23.08
C ASP A 352 -20.87 -32.37 21.60
N ALA A 353 -19.93 -31.65 20.97
CA ALA A 353 -19.66 -31.80 19.55
C ALA A 353 -19.05 -33.18 19.22
N ALA A 354 -18.36 -33.83 20.16
CA ALA A 354 -17.70 -35.11 19.91
C ALA A 354 -18.67 -36.30 19.91
N THR A 355 -19.71 -36.29 20.76
CA THR A 355 -20.67 -37.40 20.91
C THR A 355 -21.94 -37.27 20.06
N GLN A 356 -22.20 -36.09 19.49
CA GLN A 356 -23.37 -35.84 18.62
C GLN A 356 -23.03 -35.73 17.13
N LEU A 357 -21.74 -35.80 16.76
CA LEU A 357 -21.29 -36.03 15.37
C LEU A 357 -21.31 -37.52 15.00
N ASP A 358 -21.36 -38.42 15.98
CA ASP A 358 -21.58 -39.85 15.76
C ASP A 358 -23.05 -40.11 15.43
N GLU A 359 -23.30 -41.02 14.47
CA GLU A 359 -24.65 -41.46 14.13
C GLU A 359 -25.34 -42.08 15.34
N GLN A 360 -26.27 -41.34 15.93
CA GLN A 360 -27.20 -41.88 16.92
C GLN A 360 -28.48 -42.28 16.20
N VAL A 361 -28.63 -43.56 15.93
CA VAL A 361 -29.84 -44.18 15.39
C VAL A 361 -30.74 -44.67 16.51
N ASP A 362 -32.05 -44.48 16.37
CA ASP A 362 -33.02 -45.11 17.26
C ASP A 362 -33.13 -46.64 16.97
N GLU A 363 -33.91 -47.35 17.79
CA GLU A 363 -34.12 -48.80 17.65
C GLU A 363 -34.78 -49.19 16.30
N ALA A 364 -35.37 -48.23 15.57
CA ALA A 364 -35.95 -48.41 14.24
C ALA A 364 -34.96 -48.11 13.10
N GLY A 365 -33.73 -47.66 13.42
CA GLY A 365 -32.72 -47.30 12.45
C GLY A 365 -32.80 -45.86 11.94
N ASN A 366 -33.61 -45.01 12.58
CA ASN A 366 -33.79 -43.62 12.19
C ASN A 366 -32.82 -42.68 12.91
N CYS A 367 -32.32 -41.69 12.17
CA CYS A 367 -31.39 -40.68 12.64
C CYS A 367 -32.01 -39.77 13.73
N SER A 368 -31.43 -39.77 14.95
CA SER A 368 -31.80 -38.83 16.02
C SER A 368 -31.28 -37.40 15.74
N ALA A 369 -31.71 -36.40 16.52
CA ALA A 369 -31.45 -34.97 16.22
C ALA A 369 -29.97 -34.59 16.04
N GLY A 370 -29.02 -35.33 16.63
CA GLY A 370 -27.57 -35.10 16.49
C GLY A 370 -27.05 -35.33 15.07
N SER A 371 -27.59 -36.32 14.35
CA SER A 371 -27.16 -36.68 12.99
C SER A 371 -27.74 -35.78 11.89
N LYS A 372 -28.52 -34.76 12.26
CA LYS A 372 -29.10 -33.76 11.33
C LYS A 372 -28.18 -32.57 11.05
N VAL A 373 -27.03 -32.49 11.72
CA VAL A 373 -26.01 -31.47 11.47
C VAL A 373 -25.20 -31.85 10.23
N VAL A 374 -25.15 -30.94 9.26
CA VAL A 374 -24.50 -31.17 7.98
C VAL A 374 -23.00 -30.82 8.06
N SER A 375 -22.15 -31.64 7.46
CA SER A 375 -20.73 -31.30 7.26
C SER A 375 -20.60 -30.18 6.23
N LEU A 376 -19.98 -29.07 6.63
CA LEU A 376 -19.81 -27.89 5.78
C LEU A 376 -18.33 -27.69 5.45
N VAL A 377 -18.03 -27.52 4.17
CA VAL A 377 -16.69 -27.12 3.71
C VAL A 377 -16.67 -25.59 3.60
N SER A 378 -15.76 -24.94 4.34
CA SER A 378 -15.62 -23.47 4.32
C SER A 378 -14.69 -22.94 3.23
N THR A 379 -13.99 -23.82 2.53
CA THR A 379 -12.93 -23.48 1.56
C THR A 379 -13.01 -24.37 0.32
N LEU A 380 -12.76 -23.79 -0.87
CA LEU A 380 -12.65 -24.56 -2.11
C LEU A 380 -11.21 -24.54 -2.63
N SER A 381 -10.66 -25.73 -2.82
CA SER A 381 -9.27 -25.94 -3.24
C SER A 381 -9.15 -26.09 -4.76
N PHE A 382 -8.29 -25.28 -5.37
CA PHE A 382 -7.97 -25.32 -6.78
C PHE A 382 -6.47 -25.53 -6.98
N LYS A 383 -6.09 -26.21 -8.06
CA LYS A 383 -4.71 -26.36 -8.52
C LYS A 383 -4.51 -25.61 -9.83
N MET A 384 -3.29 -25.17 -10.07
CA MET A 384 -2.92 -24.48 -11.31
C MET A 384 -2.35 -25.49 -12.32
N ASP A 385 -2.94 -25.56 -13.52
CA ASP A 385 -2.63 -26.55 -14.55
C ASP A 385 -2.32 -25.88 -15.91
N PRO A 386 -1.05 -25.90 -16.38
CA PRO A 386 0.15 -26.42 -15.69
C PRO A 386 0.59 -25.53 -14.50
N PRO A 387 1.39 -26.04 -13.54
CA PRO A 387 1.84 -25.26 -12.38
C PRO A 387 2.66 -24.03 -12.77
N GLN A 388 2.33 -22.86 -12.22
CA GLN A 388 2.98 -21.58 -12.50
C GLN A 388 3.22 -20.80 -11.19
N PRO A 389 4.16 -19.84 -11.15
CA PRO A 389 4.28 -18.91 -10.04
C PRO A 389 3.24 -17.79 -10.14
N LEU A 390 2.67 -17.42 -9.00
CA LEU A 390 1.81 -16.25 -8.83
C LEU A 390 2.62 -15.05 -8.35
N ILE A 391 2.33 -13.90 -8.95
CA ILE A 391 2.81 -12.60 -8.51
C ILE A 391 1.80 -12.03 -7.50
N ILE A 392 2.20 -11.95 -6.25
CA ILE A 392 1.34 -11.48 -5.17
C ILE A 392 1.85 -10.14 -4.66
N LYS A 393 1.00 -9.12 -4.73
CA LYS A 393 1.34 -7.82 -4.14
C LYS A 393 1.44 -7.97 -2.62
N ARG A 394 2.47 -7.40 -1.99
CA ARG A 394 2.64 -7.47 -0.53
C ARG A 394 1.40 -7.00 0.25
N SER A 395 0.66 -6.04 -0.31
CA SER A 395 -0.58 -5.50 0.26
C SER A 395 -1.75 -6.49 0.30
N TRP A 396 -1.72 -7.56 -0.49
CA TRP A 396 -2.74 -8.61 -0.49
C TRP A 396 -2.52 -9.62 0.63
N ILE A 397 -1.29 -9.72 1.10
CA ILE A 397 -0.87 -10.70 2.10
C ILE A 397 -1.28 -10.22 3.49
N LYS A 398 -1.92 -11.11 4.26
CA LYS A 398 -2.44 -10.87 5.61
C LYS A 398 -1.32 -10.81 6.65
N ARG A 399 -0.32 -11.70 6.55
CA ARG A 399 0.81 -11.81 7.48
C ARG A 399 2.12 -12.05 6.72
N PRO A 400 3.28 -11.57 7.20
CA PRO A 400 4.56 -11.88 6.55
C PRO A 400 4.70 -13.39 6.32
N VAL A 401 5.02 -13.79 5.08
CA VAL A 401 5.27 -15.19 4.72
C VAL A 401 6.69 -15.52 5.15
N LYS A 402 6.86 -16.44 6.11
CA LYS A 402 8.19 -16.94 6.43
C LYS A 402 8.59 -17.99 5.40
N GLU A 403 9.89 -18.09 5.17
CA GLU A 403 10.47 -19.02 4.21
C GLU A 403 10.14 -20.49 4.52
N GLN A 404 9.94 -20.80 5.80
CA GLN A 404 9.59 -22.13 6.30
C GLN A 404 8.08 -22.42 6.28
N ASP A 405 7.22 -21.41 6.13
CA ASP A 405 5.79 -21.57 6.45
C ASP A 405 5.03 -22.37 5.38
N GLY A 406 5.61 -22.63 4.20
CA GLY A 406 4.98 -23.39 3.10
C GLY A 406 3.62 -22.83 2.65
N LYS A 407 3.16 -21.71 3.22
CA LYS A 407 1.80 -21.20 3.13
C LYS A 407 1.80 -19.68 3.14
N ALA A 408 0.99 -19.09 2.27
CA ALA A 408 0.71 -17.65 2.27
C ALA A 408 -0.80 -17.41 2.38
N GLU A 409 -1.21 -16.52 3.28
CA GLU A 409 -2.61 -16.14 3.45
C GLU A 409 -2.86 -14.73 2.93
N LEU A 410 -3.90 -14.59 2.11
CA LEU A 410 -4.40 -13.30 1.66
C LEU A 410 -5.40 -12.70 2.66
N ARG A 411 -5.70 -11.40 2.55
CA ARG A 411 -6.57 -10.68 3.53
C ARG A 411 -8.05 -11.10 3.49
N ASP A 412 -8.46 -11.92 2.54
CA ASP A 412 -9.81 -12.49 2.32
C ASP A 412 -9.87 -13.95 2.77
N ASP A 413 -8.82 -14.40 3.47
CA ASP A 413 -8.58 -15.76 3.92
C ASP A 413 -8.38 -16.79 2.79
N THR A 414 -8.11 -16.38 1.56
CA THR A 414 -7.58 -17.30 0.55
C THR A 414 -6.18 -17.75 0.98
N SER A 415 -5.96 -19.06 1.09
CA SER A 415 -4.64 -19.64 1.38
C SER A 415 -4.00 -20.22 0.14
N LEU A 416 -2.71 -19.97 0.01
CA LEU A 416 -1.84 -20.54 -1.00
C LEU A 416 -0.93 -21.53 -0.27
N ASN A 417 -1.01 -22.80 -0.62
CA ASN A 417 -0.23 -23.84 0.04
C ASN A 417 0.77 -24.47 -0.95
N ALA A 418 2.01 -24.60 -0.50
CA ALA A 418 3.02 -25.45 -1.10
C ALA A 418 2.67 -26.93 -0.82
N GLY A 419 3.23 -27.83 -1.63
CA GLY A 419 3.14 -29.26 -1.35
C GLY A 419 3.80 -29.67 -0.05
N GLU A 420 3.33 -30.77 0.52
CA GLU A 420 3.94 -31.41 1.69
C GLU A 420 4.85 -32.57 1.20
N GLY A 421 6.15 -32.55 1.56
CA GLY A 421 7.11 -33.63 1.25
C GLY A 421 8.56 -33.16 1.14
N GLU A 422 9.55 -34.08 1.28
CA GLU A 422 10.98 -33.77 1.11
C GLU A 422 11.34 -33.35 -0.33
N ASP A 423 10.56 -33.80 -1.32
CA ASP A 423 10.69 -33.43 -2.75
C ASP A 423 9.79 -32.26 -3.17
N ALA A 424 8.99 -31.70 -2.25
CA ALA A 424 8.07 -30.61 -2.56
C ALA A 424 8.85 -29.31 -2.78
N ALA A 425 8.70 -28.70 -3.96
CA ALA A 425 9.33 -27.42 -4.25
C ALA A 425 8.89 -26.36 -3.23
N PRO A 426 9.81 -25.49 -2.74
CA PRO A 426 9.43 -24.42 -1.82
C PRO A 426 8.36 -23.54 -2.48
N GLY A 427 7.23 -23.38 -1.80
CA GLY A 427 6.13 -22.56 -2.32
C GLY A 427 6.53 -21.09 -2.45
N LEU A 428 7.35 -20.58 -1.54
CA LEU A 428 7.92 -19.24 -1.65
C LEU A 428 9.17 -19.29 -2.53
N LEU A 429 9.15 -18.57 -3.65
CA LEU A 429 10.32 -18.43 -4.51
C LEU A 429 11.21 -17.28 -4.02
N GLU A 430 12.49 -17.33 -4.39
CA GLU A 430 13.43 -16.24 -4.13
C GLU A 430 12.99 -14.99 -4.89
N SER A 431 12.37 -14.05 -4.18
CA SER A 431 11.90 -12.78 -4.73
C SER A 431 12.22 -11.64 -3.74
N PRO A 432 13.50 -11.32 -3.49
CA PRO A 432 13.83 -10.25 -2.56
C PRO A 432 13.25 -8.91 -3.04
N LEU A 433 12.90 -8.07 -2.07
CA LEU A 433 12.57 -6.68 -2.34
C LEU A 433 13.85 -5.94 -2.75
N ALA A 434 13.93 -5.52 -4.00
CA ALA A 434 15.09 -4.77 -4.52
C ALA A 434 14.82 -3.25 -4.53
N LEU A 435 15.70 -2.50 -3.89
CA LEU A 435 15.63 -1.04 -3.73
C LEU A 435 16.94 -0.36 -4.15
N SER A 436 16.84 0.77 -4.84
CA SER A 436 17.89 1.79 -4.83
C SER A 436 17.68 2.65 -3.58
N VAL A 437 18.62 2.61 -2.64
CA VAL A 437 18.45 3.21 -1.31
C VAL A 437 18.74 4.72 -1.35
N ASP A 438 17.76 5.49 -0.89
CA ASP A 438 17.82 6.95 -0.75
C ASP A 438 18.10 7.40 0.67
N ALA A 439 17.63 6.64 1.66
CA ALA A 439 17.97 6.89 3.06
C ALA A 439 17.92 5.61 3.88
N ILE A 440 18.74 5.55 4.91
CA ILE A 440 18.63 4.56 5.98
C ILE A 440 18.43 5.32 7.28
N ASP A 441 17.41 4.97 8.03
CA ASP A 441 17.04 5.61 9.28
C ASP A 441 17.04 4.58 10.40
N PHE A 442 17.94 4.79 11.35
CA PHE A 442 18.16 3.97 12.53
C PHE A 442 17.60 4.59 13.81
N ARG A 443 16.91 5.74 13.74
CA ARG A 443 16.39 6.42 14.95
C ARG A 443 15.48 5.51 15.77
N TRP A 444 14.73 4.62 15.12
CA TRP A 444 13.88 3.67 15.85
C TRP A 444 14.68 2.57 16.56
N VAL A 445 15.78 2.11 15.95
CA VAL A 445 16.73 1.19 16.57
C VAL A 445 17.37 1.86 17.78
N ALA A 446 17.80 3.12 17.63
CA ALA A 446 18.39 3.91 18.71
C ALA A 446 17.40 4.10 19.87
N GLN A 447 16.17 4.53 19.60
CA GLN A 447 15.15 4.70 20.63
C GLN A 447 14.86 3.39 21.37
N LYS A 448 14.73 2.27 20.65
CA LYS A 448 14.49 0.95 21.27
C LYS A 448 15.70 0.44 22.06
N ALA A 449 16.91 0.78 21.63
CA ALA A 449 18.12 0.51 22.38
C ALA A 449 18.12 1.29 23.71
N GLU A 450 17.83 2.59 23.68
CA GLU A 450 17.77 3.45 24.86
C GLU A 450 16.69 3.00 25.86
N GLU A 451 15.48 2.67 25.36
CA GLU A 451 14.40 2.10 26.18
C GLU A 451 14.82 0.78 26.87
N ALA A 452 15.67 -0.01 26.22
CA ALA A 452 16.22 -1.25 26.76
C ALA A 452 17.49 -1.03 27.62
N GLY A 453 18.01 0.19 27.73
CA GLY A 453 19.25 0.51 28.42
C GLY A 453 20.53 0.08 27.69
N ASN A 454 20.44 -0.20 26.38
CA ASN A 454 21.57 -0.58 25.52
C ASN A 454 22.16 0.63 24.79
N ASP A 455 23.42 0.55 24.37
CA ASP A 455 24.04 1.59 23.54
C ASP A 455 23.41 1.62 22.12
N PRO A 456 22.89 2.76 21.67
CA PRO A 456 22.29 2.89 20.34
C PRO A 456 23.23 2.50 19.20
N MET A 457 24.49 2.89 19.29
CA MET A 457 25.44 2.70 18.20
C MET A 457 25.80 1.22 18.03
N GLU A 458 25.98 0.52 19.15
CA GLU A 458 26.20 -0.92 19.17
C GLU A 458 25.01 -1.69 18.58
N MET A 459 23.78 -1.33 18.97
CA MET A 459 22.57 -1.99 18.44
C MET A 459 22.40 -1.75 16.93
N ILE A 460 22.74 -0.55 16.45
CA ILE A 460 22.72 -0.23 15.02
C ILE A 460 23.72 -1.11 14.26
N GLU A 461 24.92 -1.32 14.79
CA GLU A 461 25.93 -2.17 14.14
C GLU A 461 25.57 -3.65 14.10
N GLN A 462 24.69 -4.09 15.00
CA GLN A 462 24.11 -5.43 15.01
C GLN A 462 22.93 -5.59 14.03
N SER A 463 22.49 -4.50 13.39
CA SER A 463 21.42 -4.53 12.38
C SER A 463 21.73 -5.51 11.24
N TRP A 464 20.68 -6.13 10.71
CA TRP A 464 20.75 -7.01 9.55
C TRP A 464 21.40 -6.34 8.34
N ILE A 465 21.25 -5.02 8.18
CA ILE A 465 21.81 -4.30 7.03
C ILE A 465 23.34 -4.37 6.97
N PHE A 466 24.01 -4.52 8.13
CA PHE A 466 25.45 -4.69 8.23
C PHE A 466 25.88 -6.15 8.36
N SER A 467 24.96 -7.09 8.36
CA SER A 467 25.25 -8.51 8.49
C SER A 467 25.97 -9.08 7.26
N LYS A 468 26.54 -10.29 7.38
CA LYS A 468 27.08 -11.04 6.22
C LYS A 468 25.99 -11.65 5.34
N ALA A 469 24.76 -11.75 5.84
CA ALA A 469 23.62 -12.25 5.09
C ALA A 469 23.11 -11.23 4.05
N ASN A 470 23.37 -9.93 4.27
CA ASN A 470 23.16 -8.91 3.25
C ASN A 470 24.29 -8.98 2.21
N LYS A 471 23.91 -9.28 0.95
CA LYS A 471 24.81 -9.31 -0.22
C LYS A 471 25.67 -8.04 -0.33
N ASN A 472 25.08 -6.87 -0.04
CA ASN A 472 25.74 -5.58 -0.11
C ASN A 472 26.19 -5.05 1.27
N GLY A 473 26.21 -5.90 2.30
CA GLY A 473 26.53 -5.50 3.68
C GLY A 473 27.92 -4.89 3.85
N SER A 474 28.91 -5.29 3.03
CA SER A 474 30.24 -4.66 3.04
C SER A 474 30.21 -3.19 2.62
N THR A 475 29.39 -2.85 1.63
CA THR A 475 29.18 -1.48 1.15
C THR A 475 28.55 -0.63 2.24
N TYR A 476 27.50 -1.14 2.90
CA TYR A 476 26.87 -0.44 4.02
C TYR A 476 27.80 -0.26 5.23
N ARG A 477 28.64 -1.25 5.56
CA ARG A 477 29.66 -1.11 6.62
C ARG A 477 30.70 -0.03 6.31
N LYS A 478 31.15 0.08 5.04
CA LYS A 478 32.03 1.17 4.60
C LYS A 478 31.35 2.53 4.78
N ILE A 479 30.13 2.68 4.25
CA ILE A 479 29.34 3.91 4.34
C ILE A 479 29.15 4.31 5.81
N TRP A 480 28.73 3.36 6.65
CA TRP A 480 28.52 3.61 8.08
C TRP A 480 29.80 4.04 8.77
N LYS A 481 30.94 3.39 8.49
CA LYS A 481 32.24 3.79 9.05
C LYS A 481 32.59 5.25 8.73
N VAL A 482 32.38 5.68 7.48
CA VAL A 482 32.61 7.08 7.06
C VAL A 482 31.63 8.01 7.76
N HIS A 483 30.36 7.62 7.84
CA HIS A 483 29.31 8.37 8.54
C HIS A 483 29.67 8.59 10.02
N LYS A 484 30.02 7.54 10.77
CA LYS A 484 30.44 7.65 12.18
C LYS A 484 31.59 8.64 12.37
N LYS A 485 32.62 8.55 11.53
CA LYS A 485 33.78 9.44 11.61
C LYS A 485 33.39 10.90 11.37
N ARG A 486 32.49 11.16 10.40
CA ARG A 486 31.93 12.49 10.15
C ARG A 486 31.12 13.00 11.34
N ILE A 487 30.32 12.16 11.99
CA ILE A 487 29.53 12.53 13.17
C ILE A 487 30.44 12.89 14.35
N GLY A 488 31.47 12.10 14.63
CA GLY A 488 32.45 12.45 15.67
C GLY A 488 33.11 13.81 15.42
N GLN A 489 33.39 14.16 14.15
CA GLN A 489 33.89 15.48 13.79
C GLN A 489 32.86 16.60 13.91
N LEU A 490 31.60 16.31 13.60
CA LEU A 490 30.51 17.27 13.80
C LEU A 490 30.35 17.57 15.30
N GLU A 491 30.37 16.56 16.15
CA GLU A 491 30.30 16.70 17.60
C GLU A 491 31.49 17.48 18.15
N GLN A 492 32.71 17.18 17.68
CA GLN A 492 33.89 17.95 18.06
C GLN A 492 33.77 19.42 17.63
N ARG A 493 33.34 19.69 16.39
CA ARG A 493 33.10 21.06 15.90
C ARG A 493 32.05 21.81 16.72
N LEU A 494 31.01 21.12 17.19
CA LEU A 494 29.99 21.72 18.05
C LEU A 494 30.55 22.07 19.42
N ILE A 495 31.39 21.21 20.00
CA ILE A 495 32.11 21.48 21.25
C ILE A 495 33.07 22.66 21.07
N ASP A 496 33.86 22.69 20.01
CA ASP A 496 34.83 23.76 19.75
C ASP A 496 34.14 25.12 19.58
N LYS A 497 32.94 25.14 18.97
CA LYS A 497 32.19 26.37 18.67
C LYS A 497 31.33 26.87 19.83
N TYR A 498 30.68 25.96 20.57
CA TYR A 498 29.69 26.31 21.59
C TYR A 498 30.16 26.03 23.01
N GLY A 499 31.27 25.31 23.19
CA GLY A 499 31.80 24.91 24.48
C GLY A 499 30.97 23.83 25.17
N LYS A 500 31.37 23.54 26.42
CA LYS A 500 30.65 22.67 27.35
C LYS A 500 29.90 23.50 28.39
N ASP A 501 28.90 22.89 29.02
CA ASP A 501 28.24 23.46 30.20
C ASP A 501 29.08 23.22 31.46
N GLU A 502 28.58 23.69 32.61
CA GLU A 502 29.24 23.56 33.91
C GLU A 502 29.36 22.09 34.38
N GLU A 503 28.53 21.20 33.85
CA GLU A 503 28.55 19.75 34.11
C GLU A 503 29.51 18.99 33.17
N GLY A 504 30.18 19.69 32.25
CA GLY A 504 31.09 19.09 31.28
C GLY A 504 30.40 18.44 30.07
N LYS A 505 29.08 18.61 29.90
CA LYS A 505 28.34 18.14 28.73
C LYS A 505 28.41 19.17 27.59
N PRO A 506 28.40 18.76 26.31
CA PRO A 506 28.38 19.69 25.19
C PRO A 506 27.11 20.56 25.23
N ARG A 507 27.25 21.89 25.08
CA ARG A 507 26.09 22.80 25.04
C ARG A 507 25.18 22.56 23.84
N ARG A 508 25.74 22.02 22.76
CA ARG A 508 25.01 21.55 21.59
C ARG A 508 25.53 20.18 21.19
N VAL A 509 24.60 19.27 20.91
CA VAL A 509 24.87 17.93 20.38
C VAL A 509 24.31 17.82 18.97
N ALA A 510 24.84 16.87 18.20
CA ALA A 510 24.30 16.54 16.89
C ALA A 510 22.84 16.07 17.03
N THR A 511 21.99 16.44 16.09
CA THR A 511 20.58 16.01 16.12
C THR A 511 20.49 14.50 15.90
N GLU A 512 19.41 13.84 16.33
CA GLU A 512 19.23 12.40 16.07
C GLU A 512 19.20 12.08 14.57
N THR A 513 18.63 12.98 13.77
CA THR A 513 18.68 12.86 12.31
C THR A 513 20.11 12.89 11.79
N ASP A 514 20.99 13.73 12.37
CA ASP A 514 22.40 13.74 11.97
C ASP A 514 23.11 12.45 12.39
N ARG A 515 22.82 11.92 13.58
CA ARG A 515 23.53 10.77 14.16
C ARG A 515 23.10 9.41 13.60
N TYR A 516 21.80 9.24 13.38
CA TYR A 516 21.20 7.92 13.13
C TYR A 516 20.52 7.81 11.77
N ARG A 517 20.55 8.85 10.92
CA ARG A 517 20.01 8.78 9.56
C ARG A 517 21.09 9.10 8.53
N VAL A 518 21.29 8.17 7.61
CA VAL A 518 22.12 8.37 6.41
C VAL A 518 21.19 8.77 5.28
N THR A 519 21.34 9.98 4.76
CA THR A 519 20.49 10.52 3.69
C THR A 519 21.13 10.37 2.31
N TRP A 520 20.36 10.60 1.24
CA TRP A 520 20.87 10.58 -0.12
C TRP A 520 22.01 11.58 -0.33
N GLN A 521 21.98 12.72 0.36
CA GLN A 521 23.07 13.70 0.31
C GLN A 521 24.35 13.10 0.87
N ASP A 522 24.25 12.31 1.93
CA ASP A 522 25.38 11.64 2.55
C ASP A 522 25.88 10.49 1.68
N PHE A 523 25.00 9.73 1.03
CA PHE A 523 25.41 8.71 0.06
C PHE A 523 26.19 9.30 -1.13
N VAL A 524 25.68 10.36 -1.76
CA VAL A 524 26.40 11.06 -2.84
C VAL A 524 27.71 11.67 -2.33
N HIS A 525 27.69 12.24 -1.14
CA HIS A 525 28.89 12.80 -0.51
C HIS A 525 29.97 11.72 -0.32
N TYR A 526 29.61 10.57 0.24
CA TYR A 526 30.58 9.50 0.51
C TYR A 526 31.06 8.82 -0.77
N ALA A 527 30.20 8.68 -1.78
CA ALA A 527 30.61 8.16 -3.08
C ALA A 527 31.63 9.07 -3.77
N ARG A 528 31.42 10.40 -3.74
CA ARG A 528 32.41 11.37 -4.23
C ARG A 528 33.70 11.33 -3.43
N ALA A 529 33.60 11.23 -2.10
CA ALA A 529 34.76 11.14 -1.23
C ALA A 529 35.57 9.85 -1.49
N GLU A 530 34.91 8.72 -1.75
CA GLU A 530 35.59 7.47 -2.14
C GLU A 530 36.27 7.60 -3.50
N HIS A 531 35.62 8.24 -4.48
CA HIS A 531 36.21 8.53 -5.80
C HIS A 531 37.44 9.43 -5.71
N ASP A 532 37.38 10.48 -4.89
CA ASP A 532 38.46 11.46 -4.71
C ASP A 532 39.47 11.04 -3.64
N ALA A 533 39.33 9.84 -3.08
CA ALA A 533 40.14 9.29 -1.99
C ALA A 533 40.25 10.20 -0.75
N LEU A 534 39.20 10.99 -0.47
CA LEU A 534 39.11 11.87 0.69
C LEU A 534 38.42 11.17 1.87
N MET A 535 38.89 11.47 3.08
CA MET A 535 38.31 11.01 4.32
C MET A 535 37.74 12.18 5.13
N PRO A 536 36.79 11.92 6.05
CA PRO A 536 36.36 12.92 7.01
C PRO A 536 37.58 13.49 7.74
N GLY A 537 37.75 14.81 7.70
CA GLY A 537 38.87 15.56 8.29
C GLY A 537 39.85 16.13 7.27
N ASP A 538 39.85 15.62 6.04
CA ASP A 538 40.70 16.13 4.97
C ASP A 538 40.15 17.45 4.41
N SER A 539 41.04 18.32 3.94
CA SER A 539 40.63 19.57 3.28
C SER A 539 39.81 19.26 2.03
N GLY A 540 38.64 19.89 1.89
CA GLY A 540 37.74 19.67 0.76
C GLY A 540 36.74 18.53 0.94
N PHE A 541 36.86 17.70 1.98
CA PHE A 541 35.89 16.62 2.23
C PHE A 541 34.46 17.16 2.33
N ASP A 542 34.23 18.16 3.18
CA ASP A 542 32.89 18.73 3.40
C ASP A 542 32.34 19.45 2.15
N ASP A 543 33.20 19.89 1.23
CA ASP A 543 32.81 20.61 0.00
C ASP A 543 32.16 19.69 -1.05
N LEU A 544 32.44 18.38 -0.96
CA LEU A 544 31.86 17.36 -1.85
C LEU A 544 30.37 17.10 -1.59
N ARG A 545 29.88 17.48 -0.40
CA ARG A 545 28.49 17.26 -0.02
C ARG A 545 27.55 18.03 -0.96
N PRO A 546 26.51 17.40 -1.53
CA PRO A 546 25.55 18.10 -2.37
C PRO A 546 24.99 19.35 -1.68
N LYS A 547 25.10 20.49 -2.35
CA LYS A 547 24.49 21.73 -1.87
C LYS A 547 22.97 21.61 -1.95
N PHE A 548 22.28 22.44 -1.18
CA PHE A 548 20.82 22.38 -1.08
C PHE A 548 20.06 22.59 -2.40
N TRP A 549 20.69 23.20 -3.42
CA TRP A 549 20.12 23.32 -4.77
C TRP A 549 20.30 22.07 -5.64
N ASN A 550 21.24 21.19 -5.30
CA ASN A 550 21.60 19.99 -6.07
C ASN A 550 20.63 18.84 -5.73
N GLY A 551 19.35 19.01 -6.04
CA GLY A 551 18.30 18.06 -5.65
C GLY A 551 17.03 18.77 -5.22
N PHE A 552 16.54 19.70 -6.05
CA PHE A 552 15.42 20.61 -5.74
C PHE A 552 14.18 19.90 -5.17
N ALA A 553 13.91 18.65 -5.55
CA ALA A 553 12.78 17.88 -5.04
C ALA A 553 13.17 16.52 -4.41
N GLY A 554 14.47 16.33 -4.12
CA GLY A 554 15.01 15.07 -3.62
C GLY A 554 16.10 14.47 -4.53
N PRO A 555 16.44 13.19 -4.33
CA PRO A 555 17.49 12.50 -5.08
C PRO A 555 17.17 12.44 -6.58
N ASN A 556 18.20 12.65 -7.42
CA ASN A 556 18.09 12.55 -8.87
C ASN A 556 18.87 11.34 -9.39
N HIS A 557 18.19 10.19 -9.51
CA HIS A 557 18.80 8.95 -10.03
C HIS A 557 19.18 9.01 -11.52
N LYS A 558 18.75 10.05 -12.25
CA LYS A 558 19.06 10.21 -13.68
C LYS A 558 20.31 11.04 -13.94
N ASP A 559 20.91 11.58 -12.90
CA ASP A 559 22.13 12.33 -13.03
C ASP A 559 23.29 11.40 -13.43
N GLU A 560 23.98 11.72 -14.53
CA GLU A 560 25.05 10.87 -15.06
C GLU A 560 26.24 10.74 -14.11
N GLU A 561 26.60 11.80 -13.39
CA GLU A 561 27.70 11.78 -12.43
C GLU A 561 27.35 10.82 -11.28
N ILE A 562 26.16 11.00 -10.72
CA ILE A 562 25.67 10.21 -9.58
C ILE A 562 25.50 8.74 -9.97
N HIS A 563 25.03 8.47 -11.19
CA HIS A 563 24.88 7.12 -11.72
C HIS A 563 26.24 6.43 -11.93
N LYS A 564 27.23 7.13 -12.52
CA LYS A 564 28.60 6.60 -12.72
C LYS A 564 29.31 6.30 -11.40
N LEU A 565 29.04 7.09 -10.37
CA LEU A 565 29.60 6.88 -9.03
C LEU A 565 28.91 5.77 -8.24
N HIS A 566 27.84 5.15 -8.77
CA HIS A 566 26.99 4.22 -8.02
C HIS A 566 26.58 4.76 -6.65
N ALA A 567 26.32 6.06 -6.59
CA ALA A 567 26.14 6.76 -5.33
C ALA A 567 24.93 6.28 -4.53
N PHE A 568 23.93 5.68 -5.18
CA PHE A 568 22.78 5.06 -4.52
C PHE A 568 23.03 3.55 -4.37
N PRO A 569 23.33 3.05 -3.15
CA PRO A 569 23.61 1.64 -2.97
C PRO A 569 22.32 0.81 -3.13
N GLU A 570 22.46 -0.36 -3.75
CA GLU A 570 21.36 -1.30 -3.91
C GLU A 570 21.17 -2.14 -2.63
N LEU A 571 19.92 -2.46 -2.32
CA LEU A 571 19.57 -3.36 -1.24
C LEU A 571 18.53 -4.39 -1.70
N GLU A 572 18.86 -5.67 -1.51
CA GLU A 572 17.95 -6.79 -1.69
C GLU A 572 17.50 -7.28 -0.30
N ILE A 573 16.23 -7.03 0.06
CA ILE A 573 15.68 -7.41 1.37
C ILE A 573 14.82 -8.68 1.21
N PRO A 574 15.17 -9.80 1.87
CA PRO A 574 14.31 -10.97 1.90
C PRO A 574 12.93 -10.65 2.47
N HIS A 575 11.86 -11.22 1.89
CA HIS A 575 10.50 -10.89 2.32
C HIS A 575 10.20 -11.23 3.78
N HIS A 576 10.82 -12.27 4.33
CA HIS A 576 10.65 -12.66 5.73
C HIS A 576 11.24 -11.62 6.70
N LYS A 577 12.16 -10.76 6.24
CA LYS A 577 12.73 -9.64 7.00
C LYS A 577 11.87 -8.38 6.97
N VAL A 578 10.90 -8.30 6.06
CA VAL A 578 10.05 -7.12 5.90
C VAL A 578 8.92 -7.12 6.92
N SER A 579 9.06 -6.32 7.98
CA SER A 579 8.03 -6.14 9.00
C SER A 579 6.89 -5.23 8.51
N MET A 580 7.21 -4.15 7.81
CA MET A 580 6.24 -3.20 7.26
C MET A 580 6.74 -2.61 5.94
N GLN A 581 5.83 -2.38 5.01
CA GLN A 581 6.11 -1.68 3.74
C GLN A 581 5.07 -0.58 3.55
N SER A 582 5.53 0.62 3.21
CA SER A 582 4.69 1.78 2.95
C SER A 582 5.17 2.52 1.70
N MET A 583 4.25 3.12 0.97
CA MET A 583 4.57 4.03 -0.13
C MET A 583 4.30 5.46 0.33
N PHE A 584 5.02 6.43 -0.21
CA PHE A 584 4.84 7.86 0.09
C PHE A 584 3.60 8.43 -0.60
N THR A 585 2.46 7.77 -0.39
CA THR A 585 1.16 8.10 -0.98
C THR A 585 0.09 8.13 0.12
N PRO A 586 -1.00 8.88 -0.07
CA PRO A 586 -2.04 9.05 0.96
C PRO A 586 -2.68 7.74 1.43
N LYS A 587 -2.70 6.72 0.58
CA LYS A 587 -3.38 5.46 0.85
C LYS A 587 -2.69 4.58 1.90
N TRP A 588 -1.36 4.72 2.03
CA TRP A 588 -0.54 3.74 2.74
C TRP A 588 0.24 4.32 3.92
N ASN A 589 0.18 5.63 4.12
CA ASN A 589 0.92 6.31 5.17
C ASN A 589 0.13 7.50 5.72
N THR A 590 -0.10 7.51 7.03
CA THR A 590 -0.89 8.54 7.70
C THR A 590 -0.26 9.93 7.60
N TYR A 591 1.07 10.04 7.71
CA TYR A 591 1.79 11.30 7.51
C TYR A 591 1.56 11.85 6.10
N TYR A 592 1.76 11.01 5.07
CA TYR A 592 1.53 11.46 3.69
C TYR A 592 0.05 11.72 3.43
N ALA A 593 -0.87 10.97 4.04
CA ALA A 593 -2.31 11.22 3.92
C ALA A 593 -2.67 12.63 4.37
N ILE A 594 -2.24 13.04 5.57
CA ILE A 594 -2.54 14.38 6.07
C ILE A 594 -1.74 15.46 5.35
N TYR A 595 -0.48 15.20 4.99
CA TYR A 595 0.32 16.09 4.16
C TYR A 595 -0.42 16.42 2.86
N PHE A 596 -0.76 15.41 2.05
CA PHE A 596 -1.42 15.60 0.76
C PHE A 596 -2.81 16.23 0.90
N THR A 597 -3.57 15.92 1.97
CA THR A 597 -4.86 16.56 2.24
C THR A 597 -4.69 18.04 2.55
N LEU A 598 -3.81 18.39 3.50
CA LEU A 598 -3.57 19.77 3.92
C LEU A 598 -3.03 20.63 2.76
N THR A 599 -1.97 20.18 2.10
CA THR A 599 -1.37 20.92 0.99
C THR A 599 -2.20 20.85 -0.28
N GLY A 600 -3.01 19.80 -0.47
CA GLY A 600 -3.95 19.66 -1.57
C GLY A 600 -5.14 20.62 -1.47
N LEU A 601 -5.79 20.71 -0.30
CA LEU A 601 -6.85 21.69 -0.06
C LEU A 601 -6.33 23.13 -0.20
N HIS A 602 -5.14 23.40 0.35
CA HIS A 602 -4.49 24.69 0.15
C HIS A 602 -4.19 24.97 -1.33
N GLY A 603 -3.68 23.99 -2.08
CA GLY A 603 -3.47 24.13 -3.53
C GLY A 603 -4.76 24.40 -4.31
N LEU A 604 -5.87 23.75 -3.93
CA LEU A 604 -7.19 24.03 -4.49
C LEU A 604 -7.62 25.48 -4.22
N HIS A 605 -7.36 25.97 -3.00
CA HIS A 605 -7.62 27.35 -2.61
C HIS A 605 -6.79 28.35 -3.44
N VAL A 606 -5.49 28.08 -3.66
CA VAL A 606 -4.62 28.86 -4.56
C VAL A 606 -5.19 28.91 -5.98
N VAL A 607 -5.60 27.76 -6.53
CA VAL A 607 -6.18 27.67 -7.88
C VAL A 607 -7.49 28.46 -7.96
N GLY A 608 -8.39 28.32 -6.98
CA GLY A 608 -9.64 29.08 -6.92
C GLY A 608 -9.39 30.59 -6.88
N GLY A 609 -8.47 31.04 -6.04
CA GLY A 609 -8.06 32.45 -5.98
C GLY A 609 -7.46 32.94 -7.30
N ALA A 610 -6.60 32.14 -7.93
CA ALA A 610 -5.92 32.51 -9.17
C ALA A 610 -6.91 32.65 -10.33
N ILE A 611 -7.95 31.81 -10.38
CA ILE A 611 -9.05 31.92 -11.34
C ILE A 611 -9.80 33.24 -11.14
N VAL A 612 -10.16 33.60 -9.91
CA VAL A 612 -10.86 34.86 -9.60
C VAL A 612 -10.01 36.09 -9.94
N LEU A 613 -8.72 36.08 -9.59
CA LEU A 613 -7.80 37.18 -9.93
C LEU A 613 -7.55 37.28 -11.44
N SER A 614 -7.44 36.15 -12.14
CA SER A 614 -7.34 36.12 -13.61
C SER A 614 -8.59 36.70 -14.25
N TYR A 615 -9.77 36.37 -13.73
CA TYR A 615 -11.02 36.96 -14.19
C TYR A 615 -11.00 38.50 -14.06
N TYR A 616 -10.48 39.02 -12.94
CA TYR A 616 -10.28 40.47 -12.80
C TYR A 616 -9.26 41.02 -13.80
N LEU A 617 -8.14 40.35 -14.04
CA LEU A 617 -7.13 40.83 -15.00
C LEU A 617 -7.69 40.95 -16.43
N PHE A 618 -8.43 39.95 -16.91
CA PHE A 618 -8.83 39.86 -18.32
C PHE A 618 -10.18 40.52 -18.62
N PHE A 619 -11.16 40.46 -17.70
CA PHE A 619 -12.55 40.87 -17.98
C PHE A 619 -12.98 42.17 -17.29
N SER A 620 -12.15 42.79 -16.46
CA SER A 620 -12.57 43.97 -15.69
C SER A 620 -12.44 45.32 -16.42
N LYS A 621 -11.93 45.36 -17.66
CA LYS A 621 -11.77 46.61 -18.43
C LYS A 621 -13.08 47.38 -18.59
N GLY A 622 -14.19 46.68 -18.84
CA GLY A 622 -15.53 47.27 -18.93
C GLY A 622 -16.03 47.78 -17.58
N LEU A 623 -15.74 47.05 -16.50
CA LEU A 623 -16.14 47.41 -15.14
C LEU A 623 -15.37 48.64 -14.63
N TYR A 624 -14.07 48.72 -14.92
CA TYR A 624 -13.22 49.86 -14.60
C TYR A 624 -13.71 51.15 -15.26
N ARG A 625 -14.13 51.09 -16.54
CA ARG A 625 -14.66 52.26 -17.26
C ARG A 625 -16.00 52.74 -16.69
N ARG A 626 -16.85 51.84 -16.21
CA ARG A 626 -18.15 52.20 -15.62
C ARG A 626 -17.98 52.80 -14.23
N ASN A 627 -17.28 52.11 -13.34
CA ASN A 627 -16.99 52.60 -12.00
C ASN A 627 -15.72 51.93 -11.42
N PRO A 628 -14.58 52.65 -11.36
CA PRO A 628 -13.34 52.13 -10.79
C PRO A 628 -13.48 51.69 -9.33
N GLU A 629 -14.35 52.34 -8.55
CA GLU A 629 -14.52 52.01 -7.13
C GLU A 629 -15.17 50.64 -6.93
N TRP A 630 -16.11 50.26 -7.79
CA TRP A 630 -16.73 48.95 -7.73
C TRP A 630 -15.73 47.83 -8.03
N LEU A 631 -14.83 48.06 -8.99
CA LEU A 631 -13.75 47.11 -9.26
C LEU A 631 -12.79 47.04 -8.07
N ALA A 632 -12.40 48.19 -7.50
CA ALA A 632 -11.54 48.22 -6.32
C ALA A 632 -12.15 47.43 -5.15
N ASN A 633 -13.45 47.60 -4.86
CA ASN A 633 -14.12 46.85 -3.80
C ASN A 633 -14.17 45.34 -4.08
N ARG A 634 -14.33 44.92 -5.34
CA ARG A 634 -14.30 43.49 -5.72
C ARG A 634 -12.91 42.90 -5.60
N VAL A 635 -11.89 43.64 -6.04
CA VAL A 635 -10.48 43.24 -5.91
C VAL A 635 -10.07 43.20 -4.44
N GLU A 636 -10.62 44.06 -3.59
CA GLU A 636 -10.42 43.97 -2.14
C GLU A 636 -11.00 42.68 -1.57
N VAL A 637 -12.24 42.32 -1.93
CA VAL A 637 -12.88 41.07 -1.49
C VAL A 637 -12.13 39.83 -1.99
N GLY A 638 -11.76 39.80 -3.27
CA GLY A 638 -10.93 38.72 -3.82
C GLY A 638 -9.51 38.71 -3.23
N GLY A 639 -8.99 39.88 -2.86
CA GLY A 639 -7.72 40.03 -2.18
C GLY A 639 -7.74 39.48 -0.76
N LEU A 640 -8.82 39.67 0.00
CA LEU A 640 -8.99 39.06 1.32
C LEU A 640 -8.94 37.53 1.25
N PHE A 641 -9.58 36.94 0.24
CA PHE A 641 -9.47 35.50 -0.03
C PHE A 641 -8.03 35.09 -0.34
N TRP A 642 -7.31 35.88 -1.14
CA TRP A 642 -5.90 35.63 -1.49
C TRP A 642 -4.97 35.76 -0.29
N HIS A 643 -5.11 36.79 0.54
CA HIS A 643 -4.31 36.98 1.75
C HIS A 643 -4.47 35.81 2.74
N PHE A 644 -5.65 35.19 2.77
CA PHE A 644 -5.88 34.00 3.57
C PHE A 644 -5.11 32.77 3.06
N VAL A 645 -4.90 32.64 1.74
CA VAL A 645 -4.01 31.61 1.17
C VAL A 645 -2.66 31.67 1.89
N ASP A 646 -2.06 32.85 1.93
CA ASP A 646 -0.73 33.04 2.52
C ASP A 646 -0.72 32.76 4.02
N LEU A 647 -1.76 33.19 4.75
CA LEU A 647 -1.88 32.94 6.18
C LEU A 647 -1.85 31.43 6.46
N VAL A 648 -2.65 30.63 5.73
CA VAL A 648 -2.66 29.17 5.88
C VAL A 648 -1.26 28.59 5.58
N TRP A 649 -0.57 29.10 4.56
CA TRP A 649 0.77 28.65 4.21
C TRP A 649 1.83 28.92 5.28
N ILE A 650 1.75 30.08 5.96
CA ILE A 650 2.64 30.47 7.06
C ILE A 650 2.56 29.46 8.22
N PHE A 651 1.41 28.79 8.42
CA PHE A 651 1.28 27.70 9.39
C PHE A 651 1.64 26.33 8.81
N LEU A 652 1.25 26.05 7.56
CA LEU A 652 1.57 24.78 6.89
C LEU A 652 3.08 24.53 6.81
N PHE A 653 3.85 25.56 6.42
CA PHE A 653 5.28 25.40 6.20
C PHE A 653 6.02 24.96 7.48
N PRO A 654 5.92 25.65 8.64
CA PRO A 654 6.57 25.21 9.86
C PRO A 654 6.09 23.83 10.34
N ILE A 655 4.77 23.58 10.30
CA ILE A 655 4.17 22.34 10.81
C ILE A 655 4.62 21.12 10.01
N LEU A 656 4.75 21.24 8.69
CA LEU A 656 5.10 20.11 7.81
C LEU A 656 6.60 19.99 7.50
N TYR A 657 7.32 21.12 7.38
CA TYR A 657 8.72 21.14 6.93
C TYR A 657 9.75 21.29 8.05
N LEU A 658 9.39 21.95 9.16
CA LEU A 658 10.34 22.29 10.22
C LEU A 658 10.17 21.44 11.46
N MET A 659 8.92 21.15 11.81
CA MET A 659 8.59 20.08 12.76
C MET A 659 8.75 18.77 12.02
#